data_AF-A0A8X6FYW8-F1
#
_entry.id   AF-A0A8X6FYW8-F1
#
_cell.length_a   1.000
_cell.length_b   1.000
_cell.length_c   1.000
_cell.angle_alpha   90.00
_cell.angle_beta   90.00
_cell.angle_gamma   90.00
#
_symmetry.space_group_name_H-M   'P 1'
#
loop_
_entity.id
_entity.type
_entity.pdbx_description
1 polymer ?
#
loop_
_entity_poly.entity_id
_entity_poly.type
_entity_poly.pdbx_seq_one_letter_code
_entity_poly.pdbx_strand_id
1 'polypeptide(L)'
;MTSLYSYDEVKGNVILYEYVPTLLEDEITPYSGYKPDVHPGICHVFQSAAFRFSHTMIPPGLYRRDGNCNFKNTLSGYPAIRLCSTWWNSEEVLIESGVEELLMGMSSQISEREDAILCSDVRDKLFGPMDFTRRDLAALNIMRGRDSGLPDYNTVRRYFQLPTLANWSEINPNLYERKPQMFDALEKAYEGNLNNVDLYIGGMLETEVDGRPGPLFRKIIKEQFERLRDSDRFWFENTANGIFTESEIEEIRTLKLRDILTLATEIKPTDLQENIFFWKEGDICPQPAQLNGSMMEPCLMLDGYDYFHGNEVAYIYSCIILAFIPIVCAGLGYGVIKLQNKRRREIKLKKENSGKNFDKLYVKEWLHQNHKRCVKVKIGPDECISTINRKGEILRKLEFKTVTSLVIEVTRDTHKKPMVLIRSPRDHDLVLQFEHEQARKKFLNKLESFLSARKKTLETIQTYREAMLANAETKEKRQKRLEHFFREAYALTFGLKPGERRKLEDIGSDIIMVMRTSLSKNEFADALGMKPDSLFVKRMFNCVDKDKDGQISFQEFLDTVDLFSRGKTEAKLRVIFDMCDDDGNGVIDKQELTKMLRSLVDIAKTNSLGEDQVMELIKGMFSTAGLDEKEKLNYEDFKVLMREFKGDFIAIGLDCKGAKQNFLDTSTNVARMTSFQISHNPEERKNYWRKKYNHVATFLEEYRQHIFYLFVFYVINIVLFLERFIYYTYFTEHMDLRHVMGVGIAFTRGSAASLSFCYSLLLLTMCRNLITKVRELSLQQFIPLDSHVQFHKIVALTALFFTLVHSVGHYINFYHVSTQPLDHLRCLTHEMHFDSDFKPTIAFWLFRTITGITGVLLFAIVCIIFIFAHPKIREKAYSYFWTTHSLYILLYILCLIHGLAKLTGSPRFWMFFIGPAILFTLDKIVSLQTKYMELEIIDTELLPSDVTKVKFARPPNFKYLSGQWIRLSCTAFRNAEYHSLTLTSAPHENYLSVHVKAQGPWTWKLRNYFDPSNLSDGPLPKIRLEGPYGGGNQDWYKFEVAVMVGGGIGVTPYASILNDLVFGTSTNRYSGVACKKVYFLWICPSHRHFEWFIDVLRDVERKDVTNVLEVHIFITQFFHKFDLRTTMLYICETHFQRISNCSMFTGLKAVNHFGRPDMTAFLKFVQQQHTYVSKVGVFSCGPTAMTENITKSCETVNKNRKLPYFIHHFENF
;
A
#
# COMPACT_ATOMS: atom_id res chain seq x y z
N MET A 1 -22.35 71.07 -15.44
CA MET A 1 -21.09 70.30 -15.27
C MET A 1 -19.95 71.17 -14.71
N THR A 2 -20.26 72.34 -14.13
CA THR A 2 -19.32 73.38 -13.66
C THR A 2 -19.29 73.55 -12.12
N SER A 3 -19.99 72.71 -11.34
CA SER A 3 -20.14 72.90 -9.88
C SER A 3 -19.39 71.88 -9.00
N LEU A 4 -18.51 71.07 -9.58
CA LEU A 4 -17.71 70.06 -8.82
C LEU A 4 -16.26 70.50 -8.58
N TYR A 5 -15.78 71.54 -9.27
CA TYR A 5 -14.46 72.14 -9.11
C TYR A 5 -14.48 73.42 -8.27
N SER A 6 -15.47 73.64 -7.40
CA SER A 6 -15.45 74.77 -6.46
C SER A 6 -15.23 74.33 -5.01
N TYR A 7 -15.49 73.07 -4.67
CA TYR A 7 -15.48 72.63 -3.27
C TYR A 7 -14.07 72.36 -2.74
N ASP A 8 -13.14 71.87 -3.56
CA ASP A 8 -11.78 71.57 -3.09
C ASP A 8 -10.91 72.84 -3.04
N GLU A 9 -11.28 73.83 -3.83
CA GLU A 9 -10.61 75.11 -4.01
C GLU A 9 -11.03 76.10 -2.92
N VAL A 10 -12.32 76.09 -2.56
CA VAL A 10 -12.84 76.77 -1.36
C VAL A 10 -12.23 76.16 -0.08
N LYS A 11 -12.02 74.84 -0.03
CA LYS A 11 -11.27 74.21 1.08
C LYS A 11 -9.83 74.73 1.13
N GLY A 12 -9.16 74.88 -0.01
CA GLY A 12 -7.82 75.45 -0.09
C GLY A 12 -7.75 76.85 0.54
N ASN A 13 -8.72 77.72 0.20
CA ASN A 13 -8.83 79.07 0.78
C ASN A 13 -9.02 79.03 2.31
N VAL A 14 -10.04 78.30 2.79
CA VAL A 14 -10.34 78.20 4.23
C VAL A 14 -9.16 77.60 5.00
N ILE A 15 -8.53 76.53 4.51
CA ILE A 15 -7.42 75.89 5.22
C ILE A 15 -6.23 76.84 5.33
N LEU A 16 -5.79 77.46 4.24
CA LEU A 16 -4.54 78.21 4.24
C LEU A 16 -4.68 79.65 4.77
N TYR A 17 -5.81 80.32 4.50
CA TYR A 17 -5.99 81.73 4.81
C TYR A 17 -6.90 81.97 6.04
N GLU A 18 -7.66 80.98 6.49
CA GLU A 18 -8.48 81.07 7.70
C GLU A 18 -7.96 80.15 8.82
N TYR A 19 -7.77 78.86 8.57
CA TYR A 19 -7.39 77.87 9.59
C TYR A 19 -5.90 77.93 9.99
N VAL A 20 -4.96 77.94 9.05
CA VAL A 20 -3.53 77.95 9.40
C VAL A 20 -3.11 79.24 10.14
N PRO A 21 -3.54 80.45 9.74
CA PRO A 21 -3.22 81.67 10.47
C PRO A 21 -3.85 81.69 11.86
N THR A 22 -5.06 81.14 12.02
CA THR A 22 -5.70 81.02 13.34
C THR A 22 -4.98 80.00 14.22
N LEU A 23 -4.53 78.88 13.65
CA LEU A 23 -3.81 77.82 14.34
C LEU A 23 -2.39 78.23 14.78
N LEU A 24 -1.69 79.03 13.98
CA LEU A 24 -0.30 79.44 14.23
C LEU A 24 -0.17 80.82 14.87
N GLU A 25 -1.23 81.63 14.85
CA GLU A 25 -1.21 83.08 15.12
C GLU A 25 -0.08 83.80 14.36
N ASP A 26 0.12 83.43 13.11
CA ASP A 26 1.18 83.93 12.23
C ASP A 26 0.63 84.09 10.81
N GLU A 27 1.00 85.18 10.13
CA GLU A 27 0.51 85.49 8.79
C GLU A 27 1.22 84.62 7.75
N ILE A 28 0.47 84.12 6.77
CA ILE A 28 1.01 83.37 5.64
C ILE A 28 1.60 84.33 4.61
N THR A 29 2.73 83.97 4.01
CA THR A 29 3.35 84.78 2.95
C THR A 29 2.40 84.95 1.75
N PRO A 30 2.31 86.13 1.10
CA PRO A 30 1.48 86.29 -0.09
C PRO A 30 1.88 85.34 -1.22
N TYR A 31 0.89 84.82 -1.96
CA TYR A 31 1.14 83.92 -3.09
C TYR A 31 1.90 84.65 -4.22
N SER A 32 3.07 84.12 -4.59
CA SER A 32 3.94 84.68 -5.63
C SER A 32 3.81 83.99 -6.99
N GLY A 33 2.83 83.08 -7.15
CA GLY A 33 2.69 82.21 -8.31
C GLY A 33 3.26 80.79 -8.10
N TYR A 34 2.87 79.89 -9.01
CA TYR A 34 3.25 78.48 -8.98
C TYR A 34 4.75 78.27 -9.22
N LYS A 35 5.40 77.48 -8.36
CA LYS A 35 6.82 77.14 -8.39
C LYS A 35 7.00 75.66 -8.77
N PRO A 36 7.29 75.34 -10.05
CA PRO A 36 7.40 73.96 -10.51
C PRO A 36 8.59 73.19 -9.93
N ASP A 37 9.64 73.91 -9.49
CA ASP A 37 10.87 73.30 -8.97
C ASP A 37 10.78 72.95 -7.48
N VAL A 38 9.67 73.28 -6.81
CA VAL A 38 9.46 73.02 -5.39
C VAL A 38 8.75 71.68 -5.20
N HIS A 39 9.25 70.84 -4.29
CA HIS A 39 8.70 69.51 -4.04
C HIS A 39 7.42 69.56 -3.16
N PRO A 40 6.27 69.04 -3.63
CA PRO A 40 4.99 69.11 -2.92
C PRO A 40 4.83 68.08 -1.79
N GLY A 41 5.69 67.07 -1.72
CA GLY A 41 5.49 65.96 -0.78
C GLY A 41 5.51 66.40 0.69
N ILE A 42 4.67 65.77 1.50
CA ILE A 42 4.62 65.99 2.94
C ILE A 42 5.91 65.49 3.59
N CYS A 43 6.56 66.32 4.40
CA CYS A 43 7.76 65.91 5.11
C CYS A 43 7.40 65.03 6.32
N HIS A 44 8.22 64.01 6.59
CA HIS A 44 8.01 63.10 7.73
C HIS A 44 7.93 63.84 9.07
N VAL A 45 8.74 64.89 9.24
CA VAL A 45 8.75 65.76 10.43
C VAL A 45 7.39 66.44 10.65
N PHE A 46 6.73 66.89 9.57
CA PHE A 46 5.38 67.45 9.65
C PHE A 46 4.34 66.36 10.01
N GLN A 47 4.31 65.25 9.26
CA GLN A 47 3.29 64.22 9.40
C GLN A 47 3.36 63.44 10.72
N SER A 48 4.58 63.10 11.15
CA SER A 48 4.80 62.20 12.29
C SER A 48 5.03 62.92 13.61
N ALA A 49 5.33 64.23 13.61
CA ALA A 49 5.51 65.03 14.82
C ALA A 49 4.72 66.34 14.78
N ALA A 50 5.10 67.31 13.94
CA ALA A 50 4.66 68.69 14.11
C ALA A 50 3.15 68.87 13.97
N PHE A 51 2.47 68.28 12.98
CA PHE A 51 1.03 68.45 12.77
C PHE A 51 0.17 67.70 13.81
N ARG A 52 0.79 66.86 14.65
CA ARG A 52 0.13 66.08 15.71
C ARG A 52 0.02 66.82 17.04
N PHE A 53 0.54 68.04 17.11
CA PHE A 53 0.43 68.89 18.29
C PHE A 53 -1.04 69.12 18.67
N SER A 54 -1.90 69.29 17.66
CA SER A 54 -3.36 69.41 17.77
C SER A 54 -4.05 68.31 18.59
N HIS A 55 -3.42 67.15 18.79
CA HIS A 55 -3.94 66.13 19.69
C HIS A 55 -4.10 66.60 21.14
N THR A 56 -3.34 67.61 21.57
CA THR A 56 -3.47 68.18 22.91
C THR A 56 -4.68 69.09 23.07
N MET A 57 -5.19 69.63 21.96
CA MET A 57 -6.38 70.47 21.94
C MET A 57 -7.67 69.65 21.93
N ILE A 58 -7.61 68.32 21.87
CA ILE A 58 -8.80 67.45 21.82
C ILE A 58 -9.50 67.46 23.19
N PRO A 59 -10.77 67.90 23.26
CA PRO A 59 -11.51 67.93 24.51
C PRO A 59 -11.96 66.53 24.95
N PRO A 60 -12.21 66.35 26.26
CA PRO A 60 -12.71 65.09 26.81
C PRO A 60 -14.12 64.71 26.31
N GLY A 61 -14.87 65.62 25.70
CA GLY A 61 -16.21 65.37 25.15
C GLY A 61 -16.68 66.53 24.26
N LEU A 62 -17.84 66.35 23.62
CA LEU A 62 -18.43 67.31 22.69
C LEU A 62 -19.81 67.76 23.16
N TYR A 63 -20.01 69.07 23.20
CA TYR A 63 -21.31 69.67 23.43
C TYR A 63 -22.24 69.52 22.23
N ARG A 64 -23.54 69.58 22.52
CA ARG A 64 -24.61 69.67 21.52
C ARG A 64 -25.46 70.88 21.83
N ARG A 65 -25.80 71.66 20.82
CA ARG A 65 -26.53 72.91 21.01
C ARG A 65 -27.58 73.10 19.92
N ASP A 66 -28.75 73.60 20.30
CA ASP A 66 -29.78 74.02 19.34
C ASP A 66 -29.56 75.48 18.86
N GLY A 67 -30.35 75.93 17.88
CA GLY A 67 -30.28 77.31 17.37
C GLY A 67 -30.67 78.40 18.39
N ASN A 68 -31.24 78.04 19.54
CA ASN A 68 -31.63 78.98 20.61
C ASN A 68 -30.58 79.08 21.73
N CYS A 69 -29.36 78.62 21.47
CA CYS A 69 -28.27 78.51 22.44
C CYS A 69 -28.51 77.55 23.61
N ASN A 70 -29.44 76.58 23.53
CA ASN A 70 -29.63 75.60 24.59
C ASN A 70 -28.69 74.39 24.39
N PHE A 71 -27.91 74.08 25.41
CA PHE A 71 -27.03 72.91 25.42
C PHE A 71 -27.78 71.66 25.91
N LYS A 72 -27.79 70.60 25.10
CA LYS A 72 -28.58 69.38 25.37
C LYS A 72 -27.77 68.28 26.04
N ASN A 73 -28.25 67.82 27.19
CA ASN A 73 -27.72 66.65 27.89
C ASN A 73 -27.98 65.35 27.12
N THR A 74 -27.10 64.36 27.26
CA THR A 74 -27.24 63.00 26.71
C THR A 74 -28.43 62.27 27.32
N LEU A 75 -28.89 61.19 26.68
CA LEU A 75 -29.94 60.32 27.24
C LEU A 75 -29.60 59.81 28.66
N SER A 76 -28.30 59.61 28.94
CA SER A 76 -27.78 59.21 30.25
C SER A 76 -27.69 60.37 31.26
N GLY A 77 -28.11 61.58 30.88
CA GLY A 77 -28.16 62.76 31.75
C GLY A 77 -26.85 63.54 31.88
N TYR A 78 -25.83 63.24 31.08
CA TYR A 78 -24.54 63.95 31.09
C TYR A 78 -24.57 65.20 30.21
N PRO A 79 -23.78 66.24 30.52
CA PRO A 79 -23.82 67.53 29.79
C PRO A 79 -23.29 67.49 28.36
N ALA A 80 -22.51 66.47 27.99
CA ALA A 80 -21.84 66.35 26.71
C ALA A 80 -21.61 64.87 26.33
N ILE A 81 -21.36 64.62 25.05
CA ILE A 81 -20.99 63.29 24.54
C ILE A 81 -19.52 63.03 24.84
N ARG A 82 -19.24 61.90 25.48
CA ARG A 82 -17.90 61.49 25.87
C ARG A 82 -17.16 60.83 24.71
N LEU A 83 -15.92 61.23 24.41
CA LEU A 83 -15.18 60.68 23.26
C LEU A 83 -14.79 59.20 23.45
N CYS A 84 -14.28 58.84 24.62
CA CYS A 84 -13.79 57.48 24.89
C CYS A 84 -14.86 56.37 24.81
N SER A 85 -16.15 56.70 24.95
CA SER A 85 -17.27 55.76 24.82
C SER A 85 -17.84 55.72 23.40
N THR A 86 -17.56 56.73 22.56
CA THR A 86 -18.20 56.91 21.25
C THR A 86 -17.25 56.69 20.06
N TRP A 87 -15.97 56.39 20.29
CA TRP A 87 -15.04 56.00 19.22
C TRP A 87 -15.64 54.90 18.33
N TRP A 88 -15.72 55.15 17.02
CA TRP A 88 -16.29 54.24 16.02
C TRP A 88 -17.78 53.89 16.19
N ASN A 89 -18.54 54.66 16.98
CA ASN A 89 -20.00 54.51 17.14
C ASN A 89 -20.76 55.70 16.53
N SER A 90 -20.74 55.82 15.20
CA SER A 90 -21.39 56.95 14.50
C SER A 90 -22.91 56.82 14.41
N GLU A 91 -23.43 55.59 14.36
CA GLU A 91 -24.86 55.33 14.12
C GLU A 91 -25.71 55.81 15.30
N GLU A 92 -25.37 55.42 16.52
CA GLU A 92 -26.12 55.81 17.71
C GLU A 92 -26.03 57.32 17.98
N VAL A 93 -24.84 57.90 17.81
CA VAL A 93 -24.59 59.32 18.08
C VAL A 93 -25.35 60.24 17.12
N LEU A 94 -25.35 59.92 15.83
CA LEU A 94 -26.01 60.74 14.81
C LEU A 94 -27.53 60.65 14.89
N ILE A 95 -28.09 59.48 15.24
CA ILE A 95 -29.53 59.31 15.47
C ILE A 95 -29.97 60.14 16.69
N GLU A 96 -29.17 60.21 17.74
CA GLU A 96 -29.52 60.93 18.97
C GLU A 96 -29.43 62.46 18.81
N SER A 97 -28.45 62.95 18.05
CA SER A 97 -27.99 64.35 18.16
C SER A 97 -28.21 65.19 16.91
N GLY A 98 -28.34 64.60 15.71
CA GLY A 98 -28.21 65.34 14.46
C GLY A 98 -26.79 65.90 14.25
N VAL A 99 -26.43 66.24 13.01
CA VAL A 99 -25.09 66.77 12.69
C VAL A 99 -25.00 68.26 13.04
N GLU A 100 -26.10 68.99 12.85
CA GLU A 100 -26.20 70.43 13.04
C GLU A 100 -26.02 70.82 14.51
N GLU A 101 -26.58 70.04 15.44
CA GLU A 101 -26.43 70.31 16.88
C GLU A 101 -25.01 70.09 17.37
N LEU A 102 -24.29 69.14 16.77
CA LEU A 102 -22.87 68.89 17.02
C LEU A 102 -22.01 70.02 16.45
N LEU A 103 -22.28 70.46 15.21
CA LEU A 103 -21.55 71.57 14.58
C LEU A 103 -21.72 72.88 15.36
N MET A 104 -22.95 73.20 15.77
CA MET A 104 -23.25 74.37 16.62
C MET A 104 -22.69 74.24 18.04
N GLY A 105 -22.62 73.01 18.56
CA GLY A 105 -21.96 72.71 19.83
C GLY A 105 -20.46 72.94 19.77
N MET A 106 -19.79 72.41 18.74
CA MET A 106 -18.35 72.57 18.51
C MET A 106 -17.95 74.01 18.21
N SER A 107 -18.79 74.80 17.50
CA SER A 107 -18.48 76.21 17.27
C SER A 107 -18.51 77.05 18.54
N SER A 108 -19.30 76.65 19.54
CA SER A 108 -19.42 77.35 20.83
C SER A 108 -18.45 76.81 21.89
N GLN A 109 -17.97 75.59 21.70
CA GLN A 109 -17.10 74.90 22.65
C GLN A 109 -15.64 75.31 22.45
N ILE A 110 -14.97 75.63 23.56
CA ILE A 110 -13.54 75.92 23.58
C ILE A 110 -12.77 74.60 23.63
N SER A 111 -11.73 74.47 22.80
CA SER A 111 -10.84 73.31 22.77
C SER A 111 -10.05 73.18 24.07
N GLU A 112 -9.36 72.05 24.26
CA GLU A 112 -8.33 72.00 25.31
C GLU A 112 -7.16 72.91 24.96
N ARG A 113 -6.37 73.23 25.98
CA ARG A 113 -5.21 74.09 25.84
C ARG A 113 -4.14 73.39 25.01
N GLU A 114 -3.50 74.15 24.13
CA GLU A 114 -2.21 73.78 23.58
C GLU A 114 -1.17 73.77 24.72
N ASP A 115 -0.81 72.58 25.22
CA ASP A 115 0.23 72.39 26.22
C ASP A 115 0.87 70.98 26.10
N ALA A 116 1.77 70.63 27.01
CA ALA A 116 2.43 69.33 26.99
C ALA A 116 1.54 68.16 27.50
N ILE A 117 0.25 68.38 27.73
CA ILE A 117 -0.65 67.44 28.42
C ILE A 117 -1.80 67.03 27.51
N LEU A 118 -1.83 65.74 27.19
CA LEU A 118 -2.95 65.14 26.47
C LEU A 118 -4.08 64.75 27.43
N CYS A 119 -5.33 64.99 26.99
CA CYS A 119 -6.53 64.51 27.65
C CYS A 119 -6.52 62.98 27.87
N SER A 120 -7.08 62.50 28.99
CA SER A 120 -7.14 61.06 29.32
C SER A 120 -7.80 60.20 28.24
N ASP A 121 -8.73 60.76 27.49
CA ASP A 121 -9.51 60.05 26.47
C ASP A 121 -8.68 59.64 25.27
N VAL A 122 -7.57 60.34 25.09
CA VAL A 122 -6.63 60.18 23.97
C VAL A 122 -5.31 59.58 24.48
N ARG A 123 -4.88 59.95 25.69
CA ARG A 123 -3.67 59.41 26.34
C ARG A 123 -3.84 58.01 26.91
N ASP A 124 -4.96 57.69 27.54
CA ASP A 124 -5.16 56.38 28.20
C ASP A 124 -6.26 55.55 27.53
N LYS A 125 -7.22 56.21 26.88
CA LYS A 125 -8.47 55.60 26.41
C LYS A 125 -8.73 55.81 24.93
N LEU A 126 -7.69 56.02 24.12
CA LEU A 126 -7.85 56.00 22.66
C LEU A 126 -8.33 54.62 22.25
N PHE A 127 -9.16 54.51 21.23
CA PHE A 127 -9.49 53.20 20.67
C PHE A 127 -8.23 52.43 20.26
N GLY A 128 -8.20 51.13 20.58
CA GLY A 128 -7.15 50.23 20.13
C GLY A 128 -7.71 49.24 19.13
N PRO A 129 -7.20 49.20 17.89
CA PRO A 129 -7.44 48.03 17.05
C PRO A 129 -6.60 46.85 17.60
N MET A 130 -6.94 45.64 17.18
CA MET A 130 -6.10 44.45 17.30
C MET A 130 -6.04 43.79 18.69
N ASP A 131 -5.08 44.15 19.54
CA ASP A 131 -4.76 43.36 20.75
C ASP A 131 -5.42 43.88 22.03
N PHE A 132 -5.77 45.16 22.07
CA PHE A 132 -6.34 45.81 23.23
C PHE A 132 -7.48 46.75 22.83
N THR A 133 -8.53 46.83 23.64
CA THR A 133 -9.67 47.75 23.42
C THR A 133 -9.25 49.22 23.45
N ARG A 134 -8.15 49.55 24.14
CA ARG A 134 -7.66 50.91 24.36
C ARG A 134 -6.14 51.02 24.18
N ARG A 135 -5.66 52.20 23.79
CA ARG A 135 -4.23 52.53 23.55
C ARG A 135 -3.90 53.94 24.01
N ASP A 136 -2.60 54.24 24.03
CA ASP A 136 -2.05 55.56 24.34
C ASP A 136 -1.62 56.28 23.06
N LEU A 137 -2.30 57.38 22.69
CA LEU A 137 -1.95 58.15 21.50
C LEU A 137 -0.58 58.83 21.62
N ALA A 138 -0.19 59.28 22.81
CA ALA A 138 1.11 59.91 23.04
C ALA A 138 2.23 58.92 22.74
N ALA A 139 2.15 57.73 23.33
CA ALA A 139 3.09 56.65 23.10
C ALA A 139 3.10 56.24 21.61
N LEU A 140 1.93 56.18 20.96
CA LEU A 140 1.83 55.91 19.53
C LEU A 140 2.49 56.99 18.67
N ASN A 141 2.39 58.27 19.04
CA ASN A 141 3.04 59.36 18.32
C ASN A 141 4.57 59.27 18.44
N ILE A 142 5.09 59.03 19.65
CA ILE A 142 6.52 58.82 19.89
C ILE A 142 7.02 57.62 19.06
N MET A 143 6.36 56.47 19.20
CA MET A 143 6.75 55.25 18.48
C MET A 143 6.66 55.42 16.97
N ARG A 144 5.68 56.19 16.46
CA ARG A 144 5.57 56.46 15.02
C ARG A 144 6.62 57.43 14.51
N GLY A 145 7.03 58.40 15.34
CA GLY A 145 8.19 59.24 15.06
C GLY A 145 9.46 58.40 14.94
N ARG A 146 9.67 57.46 15.86
CA ARG A 146 10.81 56.52 15.83
C ARG A 146 10.75 55.56 14.63
N ASP A 147 9.58 55.02 14.32
CA ASP A 147 9.33 54.15 13.15
C ASP A 147 9.57 54.89 11.83
N SER A 148 9.17 56.17 11.75
CA SER A 148 9.46 57.05 10.61
C SER A 148 10.93 57.47 10.53
N GLY A 149 11.77 57.12 11.51
CA GLY A 149 13.17 57.51 11.57
C GLY A 149 13.39 59.02 11.72
N LEU A 150 12.56 59.71 12.51
CA LEU A 150 12.71 61.15 12.70
C LEU A 150 14.05 61.52 13.38
N PRO A 151 14.73 62.60 12.93
CA PRO A 151 15.90 63.13 13.64
C PRO A 151 15.54 63.68 15.02
N ASP A 152 16.56 63.85 15.87
CA ASP A 152 16.39 64.45 17.19
C ASP A 152 15.96 65.91 17.10
N TYR A 153 15.37 66.37 18.21
CA TYR A 153 14.85 67.73 18.35
C TYR A 153 15.86 68.82 17.93
N ASN A 154 17.10 68.78 18.41
CA ASN A 154 18.11 69.81 18.13
C ASN A 154 18.58 69.79 16.67
N THR A 155 18.70 68.60 16.06
CA THR A 155 19.02 68.48 14.63
C THR A 155 17.97 69.12 13.75
N VAL A 156 16.68 68.92 14.06
CA VAL A 156 15.58 69.55 13.30
C VAL A 156 15.55 71.07 13.52
N ARG A 157 15.81 71.56 14.73
CA ARG A 157 15.96 73.01 14.98
C ARG A 157 17.03 73.63 14.09
N ARG A 158 18.21 72.99 14.02
CA ARG A 158 19.31 73.45 13.17
C ARG A 158 18.92 73.50 11.70
N TYR A 159 18.20 72.49 11.19
CA TYR A 159 17.72 72.45 9.81
C TYR A 159 16.79 73.63 9.48
N PHE A 160 15.86 73.95 10.38
CA PHE A 160 14.95 75.09 10.23
C PHE A 160 15.55 76.45 10.65
N GLN A 161 16.88 76.52 10.80
CA GLN A 161 17.62 77.73 11.18
C GLN A 161 17.23 78.31 12.55
N LEU A 162 16.78 77.46 13.47
CA LEU A 162 16.50 77.80 14.87
C LEU A 162 17.73 77.49 15.74
N PRO A 163 17.95 78.25 16.83
CA PRO A 163 19.06 78.02 17.75
C PRO A 163 18.92 76.66 18.44
N THR A 164 20.00 75.88 18.47
CA THR A 164 20.06 74.66 19.27
C THR A 164 20.11 74.99 20.74
N LEU A 165 19.44 74.19 21.57
CA LEU A 165 19.36 74.40 23.01
C LEU A 165 20.36 73.49 23.73
N ALA A 166 20.96 73.99 24.81
CA ALA A 166 21.95 73.25 25.60
C ALA A 166 21.38 72.76 26.92
N ASN A 167 20.47 73.52 27.53
CA ASN A 167 19.88 73.21 28.84
C ASN A 167 18.37 72.96 28.74
N TRP A 168 17.84 72.07 29.57
CA TRP A 168 16.39 71.77 29.64
C TRP A 168 15.54 72.98 30.01
N SER A 169 16.08 73.89 30.83
CA SER A 169 15.44 75.14 31.21
C SER A 169 15.24 76.10 30.04
N GLU A 170 16.03 75.98 28.97
CA GLU A 170 15.93 76.84 27.78
C GLU A 170 14.77 76.45 26.84
N ILE A 171 14.26 75.22 26.94
CA ILE A 171 13.15 74.75 26.10
C ILE A 171 11.89 75.57 26.40
N ASN A 172 11.59 75.74 27.69
CA ASN A 172 10.47 76.54 28.15
C ASN A 172 10.72 77.00 29.60
N PRO A 173 11.32 78.20 29.80
CA PRO A 173 11.67 78.69 31.13
C PRO A 173 10.48 78.77 32.08
N ASN A 174 9.33 79.23 31.58
CA ASN A 174 8.10 79.38 32.38
C ASN A 174 7.55 78.02 32.84
N LEU A 175 7.56 77.01 31.96
CA LEU A 175 7.11 75.67 32.30
C LEU A 175 8.09 74.98 33.25
N TYR A 176 9.40 75.22 33.07
CA TYR A 176 10.45 74.70 33.93
C TYR A 176 10.31 75.21 35.38
N GLU A 177 10.03 76.50 35.56
CA GLU A 177 9.77 77.08 36.88
C GLU A 177 8.48 76.56 37.52
N ARG A 178 7.40 76.40 36.73
CA ARG A 178 6.10 75.94 37.24
C ARG A 178 6.06 74.45 37.58
N LYS A 179 6.76 73.61 36.82
CA LYS A 179 6.73 72.13 36.92
C LYS A 179 8.14 71.53 36.83
N PRO A 180 9.06 71.82 37.77
CA PRO A 180 10.43 71.32 37.73
C PRO A 180 10.50 69.78 37.78
N GLN A 181 9.62 69.14 38.56
CA GLN A 181 9.54 67.68 38.69
C GLN A 181 9.30 66.95 37.35
N MET A 182 8.61 67.60 36.39
CA MET A 182 8.38 67.03 35.07
C MET A 182 9.67 67.02 34.24
N PHE A 183 10.45 68.09 34.31
CA PHE A 183 11.74 68.17 33.62
C PHE A 183 12.78 67.25 34.26
N ASP A 184 12.79 67.10 35.58
CA ASP A 184 13.65 66.11 36.26
C ASP A 184 13.37 64.68 35.75
N ALA A 185 12.08 64.35 35.54
CA ALA A 185 11.67 63.06 35.01
C ALA A 185 12.06 62.88 33.54
N LEU A 186 11.92 63.91 32.71
CA LEU A 186 12.32 63.91 31.30
C LEU A 186 13.85 63.83 31.14
N GLU A 187 14.59 64.61 31.92
CA GLU A 187 16.05 64.58 31.95
C GLU A 187 16.55 63.19 32.30
N LYS A 188 15.93 62.55 33.31
CA LYS A 188 16.24 61.15 33.66
C LYS A 188 15.87 60.18 32.55
N ALA A 189 14.74 60.38 31.86
CA ALA A 189 14.28 59.50 30.78
C ALA A 189 15.19 59.56 29.54
N TYR A 190 15.81 60.70 29.27
CA TYR A 190 16.73 60.93 28.14
C TYR A 190 18.22 60.95 28.56
N GLU A 191 18.55 60.40 29.73
CA GLU A 191 19.94 60.30 30.24
C GLU A 191 20.69 61.64 30.31
N GLY A 192 19.97 62.74 30.54
CA GLY A 192 20.54 64.10 30.59
C GLY A 192 20.90 64.69 29.23
N ASN A 193 20.74 63.97 28.11
CA ASN A 193 21.18 64.41 26.80
C ASN A 193 20.04 64.98 25.96
N LEU A 194 20.06 66.28 25.71
CA LEU A 194 19.04 66.97 24.92
C LEU A 194 19.04 66.58 23.42
N ASN A 195 20.15 66.05 22.91
CA ASN A 195 20.25 65.56 21.52
C ASN A 195 19.61 64.18 21.32
N ASN A 196 19.07 63.56 22.38
CA ASN A 196 18.30 62.32 22.28
C ASN A 196 16.79 62.55 22.34
N VAL A 197 16.34 63.80 22.52
CA VAL A 197 14.92 64.12 22.68
C VAL A 197 14.17 63.89 21.38
N ASP A 198 13.11 63.07 21.46
CA ASP A 198 12.20 62.83 20.34
C ASP A 198 11.57 64.16 19.90
N LEU A 199 11.55 64.41 18.59
CA LEU A 199 11.05 65.67 18.01
C LEU A 199 9.63 66.03 18.47
N TYR A 200 8.75 65.04 18.60
CA TYR A 200 7.39 65.25 19.09
C TYR A 200 7.40 65.82 20.51
N ILE A 201 8.16 65.23 21.43
CA ILE A 201 8.25 65.68 22.82
C ILE A 201 8.92 67.05 22.91
N GLY A 202 10.02 67.25 22.19
CA GLY A 202 10.71 68.54 22.16
C GLY A 202 9.80 69.68 21.69
N GLY A 203 9.07 69.47 20.60
CA GLY A 203 8.16 70.49 20.07
C GLY A 203 6.92 70.75 20.94
N MET A 204 6.37 69.73 21.62
CA MET A 204 5.27 69.91 22.59
C MET A 204 5.71 70.67 23.86
N LEU A 205 6.99 70.61 24.23
CA LEU A 205 7.51 71.33 25.39
C LEU A 205 7.74 72.82 25.10
N GLU A 206 7.94 73.20 23.84
CA GLU A 206 8.16 74.59 23.41
C GLU A 206 6.90 75.47 23.45
N THR A 207 5.75 74.89 23.77
CA THR A 207 4.47 75.58 23.75
C THR A 207 4.45 76.83 24.64
N GLU A 208 3.99 77.96 24.07
CA GLU A 208 4.03 79.26 24.73
C GLU A 208 2.90 79.44 25.76
N VAL A 209 3.05 80.40 26.69
CA VAL A 209 2.11 80.63 27.81
C VAL A 209 0.70 80.97 27.35
N ASP A 210 0.58 81.57 26.17
CA ASP A 210 -0.68 82.00 25.56
C ASP A 210 -1.41 80.84 24.83
N GLY A 211 -0.86 79.61 24.85
CA GLY A 211 -1.47 78.44 24.21
C GLY A 211 -1.17 78.36 22.71
N ARG A 212 0.05 78.75 22.31
CA ARG A 212 0.51 78.71 20.92
C ARG A 212 1.55 77.61 20.68
N PRO A 213 1.57 77.00 19.48
CA PRO A 213 2.61 76.05 19.13
C PRO A 213 3.99 76.69 19.22
N GLY A 214 4.96 75.91 19.72
CA GLY A 214 6.33 76.38 19.86
C GLY A 214 6.97 76.82 18.54
N PRO A 215 8.08 77.60 18.60
CA PRO A 215 8.75 78.14 17.41
C PRO A 215 9.09 77.10 16.34
N LEU A 216 9.48 75.88 16.77
CA LEU A 216 9.82 74.81 15.85
C LEU A 216 8.60 74.29 15.09
N PHE A 217 7.52 73.91 15.79
CA PHE A 217 6.31 73.40 15.15
C PHE A 217 5.64 74.45 14.27
N ARG A 218 5.59 75.72 14.71
CA ARG A 218 5.10 76.82 13.88
C ARG A 218 5.87 76.94 12.57
N LYS A 219 7.21 76.89 12.63
CA LYS A 219 8.06 76.98 11.44
C LYS A 219 7.84 75.79 10.49
N ILE A 220 7.74 74.57 11.03
CA ILE A 220 7.51 73.35 10.24
C ILE A 220 6.13 73.39 9.55
N ILE A 221 5.08 73.73 10.29
CA ILE A 221 3.70 73.75 9.79
C ILE A 221 3.56 74.83 8.72
N LYS A 222 4.04 76.05 9.00
CA LYS A 222 4.01 77.15 8.05
C LYS A 222 4.75 76.82 6.76
N GLU A 223 6.00 76.33 6.87
CA GLU A 223 6.80 75.94 5.70
C GLU A 223 6.10 74.87 4.87
N GLN A 224 5.52 73.85 5.50
CA GLN A 224 4.86 72.76 4.78
C GLN A 224 3.62 73.23 4.03
N PHE A 225 2.78 74.09 4.64
CA PHE A 225 1.58 74.62 3.99
C PHE A 225 1.90 75.62 2.87
N GLU A 226 2.87 76.52 3.09
CA GLU A 226 3.36 77.43 2.03
C GLU A 226 3.96 76.66 0.87
N ARG A 227 4.73 75.60 1.16
CA ARG A 227 5.30 74.73 0.14
C ARG A 227 4.21 73.99 -0.64
N LEU A 228 3.19 73.46 0.02
CA LEU A 228 2.05 72.82 -0.64
C LEU A 228 1.33 73.78 -1.58
N ARG A 229 1.05 75.00 -1.12
CA ARG A 229 0.46 76.06 -1.95
C ARG A 229 1.31 76.36 -3.18
N ASP A 230 2.58 76.67 -2.96
CA ASP A 230 3.47 77.16 -4.00
C ASP A 230 3.78 76.09 -5.05
N SER A 231 3.77 74.81 -4.66
CA SER A 231 4.07 73.67 -5.55
C SER A 231 2.83 72.97 -6.11
N ASP A 232 1.62 73.47 -5.83
CA ASP A 232 0.41 72.94 -6.42
C ASP A 232 0.06 73.69 -7.71
N ARG A 233 0.15 72.98 -8.84
CA ARG A 233 -0.25 73.51 -10.15
C ARG A 233 -1.74 73.84 -10.20
N PHE A 234 -2.55 73.13 -9.42
CA PHE A 234 -4.00 73.30 -9.33
C PHE A 234 -4.43 74.25 -8.21
N TRP A 235 -3.49 74.95 -7.57
CA TRP A 235 -3.83 75.98 -6.60
C TRP A 235 -4.78 77.01 -7.23
N PHE A 236 -5.86 77.35 -6.52
CA PHE A 236 -6.94 78.15 -7.10
C PHE A 236 -6.51 79.56 -7.52
N GLU A 237 -5.47 80.12 -6.88
CA GLU A 237 -4.91 81.43 -7.23
C GLU A 237 -3.94 81.38 -8.42
N ASN A 238 -3.63 80.19 -8.94
CA ASN A 238 -2.72 80.04 -10.07
C ASN A 238 -3.43 80.34 -11.40
N THR A 239 -3.46 81.60 -11.81
CA THR A 239 -4.09 82.02 -13.08
C THR A 239 -3.51 81.33 -14.33
N ALA A 240 -2.28 80.81 -14.26
CA ALA A 240 -1.65 80.09 -15.38
C ALA A 240 -2.29 78.73 -15.69
N ASN A 241 -3.07 78.15 -14.77
CA ASN A 241 -3.79 76.89 -15.02
C ASN A 241 -5.12 77.09 -15.76
N GLY A 242 -5.61 78.33 -15.86
CA GLY A 242 -6.84 78.69 -16.55
C GLY A 242 -8.13 78.14 -15.91
N ILE A 243 -8.11 77.75 -14.63
CA ILE A 243 -9.27 77.16 -13.94
C ILE A 243 -10.26 78.23 -13.51
N PHE A 244 -9.77 79.33 -12.94
CA PHE A 244 -10.58 80.47 -12.50
C PHE A 244 -10.09 81.78 -13.10
N THR A 245 -11.03 82.68 -13.31
CA THR A 245 -10.78 84.09 -13.61
C THR A 245 -10.38 84.86 -12.34
N GLU A 246 -9.74 86.02 -12.50
CA GLU A 246 -9.35 86.87 -11.36
C GLU A 246 -10.56 87.25 -10.49
N SER A 247 -11.73 87.51 -11.09
CA SER A 247 -12.97 87.79 -10.35
C SER A 247 -13.48 86.60 -9.54
N GLU A 248 -13.36 85.38 -10.07
CA GLU A 248 -13.77 84.17 -9.36
C GLU A 248 -12.81 83.86 -8.20
N ILE A 249 -11.51 84.14 -8.36
CA ILE A 249 -10.51 84.01 -7.28
C ILE A 249 -10.80 84.99 -6.14
N GLU A 250 -11.16 86.22 -6.47
CA GLU A 250 -11.59 87.21 -5.47
C GLU A 250 -12.85 86.76 -4.73
N GLU A 251 -13.84 86.20 -5.43
CA GLU A 251 -15.03 85.63 -4.82
C GLU A 251 -14.67 84.48 -3.86
N ILE A 252 -13.84 83.53 -4.30
CA ILE A 252 -13.39 82.40 -3.47
C ILE A 252 -12.66 82.88 -2.21
N ARG A 253 -11.83 83.93 -2.30
CA ARG A 253 -11.12 84.51 -1.15
C ARG A 253 -12.05 85.08 -0.08
N THR A 254 -13.26 85.51 -0.45
CA THR A 254 -14.23 86.06 0.52
C THR A 254 -14.97 84.99 1.32
N LEU A 255 -14.99 83.74 0.86
CA LEU A 255 -15.71 82.65 1.49
C LEU A 255 -15.00 82.15 2.76
N LYS A 256 -15.72 82.12 3.88
CA LYS A 256 -15.26 81.56 5.16
C LYS A 256 -15.92 80.22 5.47
N LEU A 257 -15.39 79.49 6.46
CA LEU A 257 -16.00 78.24 6.91
C LEU A 257 -17.44 78.41 7.42
N ARG A 258 -17.76 79.56 8.04
CA ARG A 258 -19.14 79.90 8.44
C ARG A 258 -20.10 79.87 7.25
N ASP A 259 -19.72 80.50 6.14
CA ASP A 259 -20.56 80.59 4.95
C ASP A 259 -20.83 79.19 4.39
N ILE A 260 -19.79 78.35 4.35
CA ILE A 260 -19.90 76.95 3.94
C ILE A 260 -20.88 76.18 4.83
N LEU A 261 -20.78 76.32 6.16
CA LEU A 261 -21.68 75.63 7.09
C LEU A 261 -23.14 76.08 6.88
N THR A 262 -23.39 77.38 6.72
CA THR A 262 -24.75 77.89 6.51
C THR A 262 -25.35 77.53 5.16
N LEU A 263 -24.53 77.30 4.14
CA LEU A 263 -24.97 76.85 2.82
C LEU A 263 -25.19 75.33 2.77
N ALA A 264 -24.41 74.56 3.53
CA ALA A 264 -24.44 73.10 3.52
C ALA A 264 -25.44 72.50 4.52
N THR A 265 -25.90 73.27 5.51
CA THR A 265 -26.77 72.81 6.59
C THR A 265 -27.99 73.73 6.77
N GLU A 266 -28.91 73.36 7.64
CA GLU A 266 -30.06 74.21 8.01
C GLU A 266 -29.71 75.28 9.07
N ILE A 267 -28.43 75.41 9.43
CA ILE A 267 -27.94 76.38 10.42
C ILE A 267 -28.04 77.80 9.85
N LYS A 268 -28.66 78.72 10.59
CA LYS A 268 -28.75 80.11 10.16
C LYS A 268 -27.44 80.85 10.43
N PRO A 269 -27.09 81.85 9.61
CA PRO A 269 -25.91 82.69 9.87
C PRO A 269 -25.93 83.33 11.27
N THR A 270 -27.10 83.65 11.82
CA THR A 270 -27.27 84.20 13.18
C THR A 270 -26.86 83.24 14.29
N ASP A 271 -26.75 81.94 14.00
CA ASP A 271 -26.54 80.90 14.99
C ASP A 271 -25.05 80.52 15.10
N LEU A 272 -24.19 81.13 14.27
CA LEU A 272 -22.73 80.99 14.25
C LEU A 272 -22.01 82.34 14.31
N GLN A 273 -20.86 82.40 14.98
CA GLN A 273 -19.98 83.58 15.02
C GLN A 273 -19.24 83.79 13.68
N GLU A 274 -18.70 85.00 13.47
CA GLU A 274 -18.02 85.42 12.23
C GLU A 274 -16.76 84.59 11.90
N ASN A 275 -15.97 84.24 12.90
CA ASN A 275 -14.83 83.34 12.77
C ASN A 275 -15.08 82.15 13.68
N ILE A 276 -15.42 80.99 13.10
CA ILE A 276 -15.85 79.84 13.89
C ILE A 276 -14.70 79.09 14.57
N PHE A 277 -13.45 79.39 14.21
CA PHE A 277 -12.27 78.77 14.83
C PHE A 277 -11.95 79.36 16.21
N PHE A 278 -12.46 80.57 16.51
CA PHE A 278 -12.32 81.20 17.81
C PHE A 278 -13.69 81.54 18.40
N TRP A 279 -13.77 81.46 19.71
CA TRP A 279 -14.86 82.04 20.47
C TRP A 279 -14.28 83.14 21.36
N LYS A 280 -14.76 84.36 21.19
CA LYS A 280 -14.33 85.55 21.94
C LYS A 280 -15.42 86.03 22.86
N GLU A 281 -15.03 86.74 23.92
CA GLU A 281 -15.98 87.35 24.83
C GLU A 281 -16.85 88.38 24.08
N GLY A 282 -18.16 88.13 24.03
CA GLY A 282 -19.12 88.89 23.21
C GLY A 282 -19.69 88.11 22.01
N ASP A 283 -19.12 86.95 21.68
CA ASP A 283 -19.69 86.03 20.70
C ASP A 283 -20.93 85.30 21.24
N ILE A 284 -21.76 84.80 20.33
CA ILE A 284 -23.02 84.14 20.65
C ILE A 284 -22.81 82.79 21.36
N CYS A 285 -23.82 82.40 22.16
CA CYS A 285 -23.93 81.08 22.79
C CYS A 285 -22.67 80.62 23.55
N PRO A 286 -22.24 81.28 24.64
CA PRO A 286 -21.09 80.83 25.44
C PRO A 286 -21.26 79.39 25.93
N GLN A 287 -20.19 78.60 25.91
CA GLN A 287 -20.22 77.26 26.49
C GLN A 287 -20.57 77.31 28.00
N PRO A 288 -21.33 76.33 28.54
CA PRO A 288 -21.78 76.36 29.93
C PRO A 288 -20.63 76.25 30.96
N ALA A 289 -19.65 75.40 30.67
CA ALA A 289 -18.45 75.18 31.46
C ALA A 289 -17.37 74.52 30.59
N GLN A 290 -16.11 74.57 31.01
CA GLN A 290 -15.07 73.75 30.38
C GLN A 290 -15.30 72.28 30.77
N LEU A 291 -15.35 71.39 29.78
CA LEU A 291 -15.58 69.97 30.03
C LEU A 291 -14.39 69.32 30.73
N ASN A 292 -14.68 68.51 31.74
CA ASN A 292 -13.70 67.66 32.41
C ASN A 292 -14.21 66.20 32.43
N GLY A 293 -13.30 65.23 32.33
CA GLY A 293 -13.63 63.80 32.32
C GLY A 293 -14.45 63.33 33.52
N SER A 294 -14.37 64.02 34.68
CA SER A 294 -15.18 63.72 35.87
C SER A 294 -16.66 64.13 35.76
N MET A 295 -17.01 65.00 34.80
CA MET A 295 -18.38 65.50 34.60
C MET A 295 -19.17 64.67 33.59
N MET A 296 -18.55 63.62 33.03
CA MET A 296 -19.06 62.85 31.91
C MET A 296 -19.14 61.37 32.22
N GLU A 297 -19.71 60.62 31.29
CA GLU A 297 -19.82 59.17 31.37
C GLU A 297 -18.44 58.49 31.55
N PRO A 298 -18.34 57.47 32.42
CA PRO A 298 -17.08 56.74 32.61
C PRO A 298 -16.69 55.96 31.34
N CYS A 299 -15.41 56.01 30.99
CA CYS A 299 -14.84 55.24 29.89
C CYS A 299 -14.82 53.75 30.18
N LEU A 300 -14.92 52.92 29.13
CA LEU A 300 -14.64 51.49 29.21
C LEU A 300 -13.20 51.21 29.67
N MET A 301 -13.02 50.07 30.33
CA MET A 301 -11.71 49.62 30.81
C MET A 301 -10.89 48.99 29.67
N LEU A 302 -9.57 48.92 29.89
CA LEU A 302 -8.64 48.28 28.97
C LEU A 302 -8.82 46.76 29.10
N ASP A 303 -9.23 46.11 28.01
CA ASP A 303 -9.34 44.66 27.90
C ASP A 303 -8.50 44.16 26.73
N GLY A 304 -7.92 42.96 26.89
CA GLY A 304 -7.16 42.29 25.83
C GLY A 304 -8.05 41.43 24.94
N TYR A 305 -7.79 41.42 23.64
CA TYR A 305 -8.45 40.53 22.70
C TYR A 305 -7.70 39.20 22.59
N ASP A 306 -8.35 38.11 22.96
CA ASP A 306 -7.89 36.76 22.62
C ASP A 306 -8.56 36.30 21.31
N TYR A 307 -7.77 36.23 20.23
CA TYR A 307 -8.23 35.78 18.92
C TYR A 307 -8.60 34.29 18.89
N PHE A 308 -8.06 33.51 19.83
CA PHE A 308 -8.30 32.08 19.91
C PHE A 308 -9.49 31.71 20.80
N HIS A 309 -10.03 32.67 21.53
CA HIS A 309 -11.14 32.46 22.45
C HIS A 309 -12.36 31.86 21.74
N GLY A 310 -12.86 30.73 22.26
CA GLY A 310 -13.99 29.98 21.70
C GLY A 310 -13.62 28.99 20.59
N ASN A 311 -12.35 28.95 20.15
CA ASN A 311 -11.86 27.99 19.15
C ASN A 311 -11.13 26.78 19.75
N GLU A 312 -10.87 26.76 21.06
CA GLU A 312 -10.07 25.73 21.74
C GLU A 312 -10.70 24.35 21.60
N VAL A 313 -12.01 24.30 21.83
CA VAL A 313 -12.80 23.06 21.75
C VAL A 313 -12.84 22.54 20.31
N ALA A 314 -13.05 23.43 19.33
CA ALA A 314 -13.05 23.08 17.90
C ALA A 314 -11.68 22.56 17.44
N TYR A 315 -10.58 23.13 17.96
CA TYR A 315 -9.22 22.63 17.74
C TYR A 315 -9.07 21.20 18.28
N ILE A 316 -9.34 20.99 19.57
CA ILE A 316 -9.15 19.66 20.19
C ILE A 316 -9.99 18.60 19.47
N TYR A 317 -11.25 18.88 19.14
CA TYR A 317 -12.08 17.92 18.40
C TYR A 317 -11.57 17.66 16.98
N SER A 318 -11.07 18.66 16.27
CA SER A 318 -10.51 18.44 14.93
C SER A 318 -9.21 17.61 14.97
N CYS A 319 -8.36 17.75 16.01
CA CYS A 319 -7.24 16.83 16.27
C CYS A 319 -7.73 15.38 16.44
N ILE A 320 -8.72 15.21 17.33
CA ILE A 320 -9.25 13.88 17.67
C ILE A 320 -9.86 13.24 16.43
N ILE A 321 -10.64 13.97 15.64
CA ILE A 321 -11.24 13.47 14.39
C ILE A 321 -10.16 12.99 13.42
N LEU A 322 -9.11 13.79 13.17
CA LEU A 322 -8.03 13.41 12.27
C LEU A 322 -7.30 12.15 12.75
N ALA A 323 -7.03 12.03 14.06
CA ALA A 323 -6.43 10.85 14.65
C ALA A 323 -7.34 9.61 14.59
N PHE A 324 -8.66 9.80 14.59
CA PHE A 324 -9.65 8.72 14.53
C PHE A 324 -9.89 8.18 13.11
N ILE A 325 -9.63 8.96 12.05
CA ILE A 325 -9.82 8.54 10.65
C ILE A 325 -9.12 7.20 10.33
N PRO A 326 -7.82 6.99 10.63
CA PRO A 326 -7.17 5.70 10.43
C PRO A 326 -7.84 4.55 11.20
N ILE A 327 -8.29 4.81 12.43
CA ILE A 327 -8.93 3.82 13.30
C ILE A 327 -10.30 3.40 12.72
N VAL A 328 -11.10 4.37 12.28
CA VAL A 328 -12.39 4.11 11.62
C VAL A 328 -12.19 3.32 10.33
N CYS A 329 -11.20 3.69 9.52
CA CYS A 329 -10.87 2.97 8.29
C CYS A 329 -10.41 1.53 8.59
N ALA A 330 -9.66 1.30 9.66
CA ALA A 330 -9.26 -0.04 10.10
C ALA A 330 -10.47 -0.87 10.58
N GLY A 331 -11.39 -0.24 11.32
CA GLY A 331 -12.67 -0.82 11.72
C GLY A 331 -13.54 -1.21 10.51
N LEU A 332 -13.62 -0.34 9.49
CA LEU A 332 -14.30 -0.63 8.22
C LEU A 332 -13.64 -1.79 7.47
N GLY A 333 -12.30 -1.81 7.39
CA GLY A 333 -11.56 -2.92 6.79
C GLY A 333 -11.86 -4.26 7.47
N TYR A 334 -11.90 -4.28 8.80
CA TYR A 334 -12.31 -5.46 9.58
C TYR A 334 -13.79 -5.83 9.39
N GLY A 335 -14.68 -4.83 9.35
CA GLY A 335 -16.10 -5.00 9.09
C GLY A 335 -16.38 -5.62 7.72
N VAL A 336 -15.67 -5.19 6.68
CA VAL A 336 -15.75 -5.77 5.33
C VAL A 336 -15.34 -7.24 5.34
N ILE A 337 -14.26 -7.61 6.04
CA ILE A 337 -13.85 -9.02 6.20
C ILE A 337 -14.99 -9.84 6.83
N LYS A 338 -15.61 -9.31 7.89
CA LYS A 338 -16.73 -9.98 8.59
C LYS A 338 -17.97 -10.11 7.68
N LEU A 339 -18.33 -9.06 6.95
CA LEU A 339 -19.45 -9.05 6.00
C LEU A 339 -19.21 -10.03 4.85
N GLN A 340 -17.99 -10.09 4.33
CA GLN A 340 -17.64 -11.01 3.24
C GLN A 340 -17.69 -12.47 3.72
N ASN A 341 -17.27 -12.75 4.96
CA ASN A 341 -17.45 -14.06 5.58
C ASN A 341 -18.93 -14.40 5.77
N LYS A 342 -19.78 -13.44 6.14
CA LYS A 342 -21.24 -13.62 6.23
C LYS A 342 -21.87 -13.86 4.85
N ARG A 343 -21.54 -13.06 3.84
CA ARG A 343 -22.00 -13.26 2.45
C ARG A 343 -21.53 -14.59 1.86
N ARG A 344 -20.31 -15.05 2.18
CA ARG A 344 -19.84 -16.40 1.80
C ARG A 344 -20.69 -17.49 2.45
N ARG A 345 -21.20 -17.29 3.67
CA ARG A 345 -22.16 -18.20 4.32
C ARG A 345 -23.55 -18.13 3.66
N GLU A 346 -24.06 -16.94 3.36
CA GLU A 346 -25.39 -16.74 2.73
C GLU A 346 -25.46 -17.17 1.26
N ILE A 347 -24.39 -16.97 0.48
CA ILE A 347 -24.30 -17.49 -0.90
C ILE A 347 -24.27 -19.01 -0.89
N LYS A 348 -23.70 -19.63 0.16
CA LYS A 348 -23.75 -21.08 0.38
C LYS A 348 -25.20 -21.55 0.58
N LEU A 349 -26.03 -20.76 1.25
CA LEU A 349 -27.47 -21.01 1.48
C LEU A 349 -28.32 -20.73 0.23
N LYS A 350 -28.12 -19.61 -0.48
CA LYS A 350 -28.92 -19.25 -1.68
C LYS A 350 -28.71 -20.19 -2.87
N LYS A 351 -27.50 -20.77 -3.01
CA LYS A 351 -27.21 -21.74 -4.08
C LYS A 351 -27.88 -23.10 -3.87
N GLU A 352 -28.51 -23.33 -2.71
CA GLU A 352 -29.26 -24.57 -2.43
C GLU A 352 -30.68 -24.56 -3.04
N ASN A 353 -31.22 -23.38 -3.43
CA ASN A 353 -32.63 -23.19 -3.78
C ASN A 353 -33.00 -23.13 -5.27
N SER A 354 -32.06 -23.21 -6.23
CA SER A 354 -32.43 -23.18 -7.68
C SER A 354 -32.22 -24.52 -8.38
N GLY A 355 -33.32 -25.12 -8.86
CA GLY A 355 -33.32 -26.21 -9.85
C GLY A 355 -34.58 -27.06 -9.80
N LYS A 356 -35.50 -26.86 -10.75
CA LYS A 356 -36.67 -27.71 -11.06
C LYS A 356 -36.38 -28.59 -12.29
N ASN A 357 -36.72 -29.88 -12.23
CA ASN A 357 -37.63 -30.65 -13.11
C ASN A 357 -37.37 -32.16 -12.94
N PHE A 358 -38.44 -32.90 -12.61
CA PHE A 358 -38.44 -34.30 -12.20
C PHE A 358 -38.89 -35.20 -13.34
N ASP A 359 -38.12 -36.28 -13.58
CA ASP A 359 -38.68 -37.60 -13.98
C ASP A 359 -37.62 -38.71 -14.15
N LYS A 360 -36.33 -38.39 -14.03
CA LYS A 360 -35.26 -39.39 -13.98
C LYS A 360 -34.57 -39.30 -12.61
N LEU A 361 -34.34 -40.44 -11.94
CA LEU A 361 -33.75 -40.54 -10.60
C LEU A 361 -32.25 -40.19 -10.64
N TYR A 362 -31.95 -38.93 -10.95
CA TYR A 362 -30.63 -38.34 -10.86
C TYR A 362 -30.39 -37.95 -9.41
N VAL A 363 -29.31 -38.47 -8.83
CA VAL A 363 -28.94 -38.28 -7.44
C VAL A 363 -27.52 -37.72 -7.41
N LYS A 364 -27.20 -36.86 -6.44
CA LYS A 364 -25.83 -36.35 -6.30
C LYS A 364 -25.08 -37.23 -5.33
N GLU A 365 -24.08 -37.94 -5.82
CA GLU A 365 -23.18 -38.69 -4.96
C GLU A 365 -22.20 -37.74 -4.28
N TRP A 366 -22.11 -37.87 -2.96
CA TRP A 366 -21.18 -37.10 -2.14
C TRP A 366 -19.91 -37.92 -1.92
N LEU A 367 -18.81 -37.46 -2.52
CA LEU A 367 -17.49 -38.09 -2.38
C LEU A 367 -16.66 -37.40 -1.30
N HIS A 368 -16.70 -36.05 -1.27
CA HIS A 368 -15.94 -35.22 -0.35
C HIS A 368 -16.68 -33.90 -0.08
N GLN A 369 -16.29 -33.15 0.96
CA GLN A 369 -16.92 -31.88 1.34
C GLN A 369 -17.03 -30.87 0.18
N ASN A 370 -16.03 -30.85 -0.71
CA ASN A 370 -15.94 -29.95 -1.86
C ASN A 370 -16.25 -30.62 -3.22
N HIS A 371 -16.46 -31.94 -3.26
CA HIS A 371 -16.67 -32.69 -4.50
C HIS A 371 -17.96 -33.50 -4.47
N LYS A 372 -18.84 -33.23 -5.44
CA LYS A 372 -20.12 -33.92 -5.64
C LYS A 372 -20.29 -34.18 -7.11
N ARG A 373 -20.71 -35.40 -7.48
CA ARG A 373 -20.96 -35.78 -8.87
C ARG A 373 -22.42 -36.16 -9.08
N CYS A 374 -22.98 -35.80 -10.22
CA CYS A 374 -24.34 -36.22 -10.58
C CYS A 374 -24.30 -37.65 -11.13
N VAL A 375 -25.04 -38.56 -10.50
CA VAL A 375 -25.07 -39.98 -10.89
C VAL A 375 -26.50 -40.48 -11.05
N LYS A 376 -26.66 -41.48 -11.90
CA LYS A 376 -27.87 -42.29 -12.02
C LYS A 376 -27.65 -43.58 -11.26
N VAL A 377 -28.50 -43.87 -10.27
CA VAL A 377 -28.40 -45.12 -9.50
C VAL A 377 -29.22 -46.20 -10.20
N LYS A 378 -28.57 -47.31 -10.57
CA LYS A 378 -29.20 -48.50 -11.13
C LYS A 378 -28.99 -49.68 -10.18
N ILE A 379 -30.10 -50.23 -9.71
CA ILE A 379 -30.12 -51.47 -8.93
C ILE A 379 -30.11 -52.60 -9.96
N GLY A 380 -29.02 -53.38 -9.99
CA GLY A 380 -28.78 -54.42 -10.99
C GLY A 380 -29.36 -55.78 -10.58
N PRO A 381 -29.50 -56.73 -11.53
CA PRO A 381 -29.97 -58.09 -11.25
C PRO A 381 -28.97 -58.93 -10.43
N ASP A 382 -27.71 -58.51 -10.30
CA ASP A 382 -26.63 -59.30 -9.68
C ASP A 382 -26.35 -58.96 -8.20
N GLU A 383 -27.39 -58.63 -7.41
CA GLU A 383 -27.24 -58.22 -6.00
C GLU A 383 -26.29 -57.02 -5.82
N CYS A 384 -26.33 -56.08 -6.77
CA CYS A 384 -25.45 -54.93 -6.76
C CYS A 384 -26.17 -53.60 -6.99
N ILE A 385 -25.71 -52.55 -6.31
CA ILE A 385 -26.08 -51.17 -6.61
C ILE A 385 -24.96 -50.56 -7.45
N SER A 386 -25.29 -50.13 -8.66
CA SER A 386 -24.36 -49.45 -9.56
C SER A 386 -24.70 -47.97 -9.67
N THR A 387 -23.69 -47.11 -9.54
CA THR A 387 -23.80 -45.70 -9.91
C THR A 387 -23.31 -45.55 -11.34
N ILE A 388 -24.10 -44.91 -12.18
CA ILE A 388 -23.87 -44.77 -13.61
C ILE A 388 -23.75 -43.30 -13.94
N ASN A 389 -22.81 -42.99 -14.84
CA ASN A 389 -22.63 -41.68 -15.41
C ASN A 389 -23.81 -41.31 -16.38
N ARG A 390 -23.96 -40.03 -16.74
CA ARG A 390 -24.85 -39.56 -17.82
C ARG A 390 -24.57 -40.27 -19.16
N LYS A 391 -23.31 -40.60 -19.44
CA LYS A 391 -22.87 -41.35 -20.64
C LYS A 391 -23.17 -42.86 -20.60
N GLY A 392 -23.71 -43.38 -19.50
CA GLY A 392 -24.00 -44.81 -19.35
C GLY A 392 -22.86 -45.67 -18.79
N GLU A 393 -21.69 -45.08 -18.52
CA GLU A 393 -20.55 -45.75 -17.90
C GLU A 393 -20.80 -46.05 -16.41
N ILE A 394 -20.42 -47.24 -15.94
CA ILE A 394 -20.52 -47.61 -14.53
C ILE A 394 -19.37 -46.96 -13.76
N LEU A 395 -19.69 -46.08 -12.81
CA LEU A 395 -18.71 -45.35 -11.98
C LEU A 395 -18.32 -46.12 -10.72
N ARG A 396 -19.28 -46.83 -10.12
CA ARG A 396 -19.07 -47.62 -8.89
C ARG A 396 -20.09 -48.73 -8.80
N LYS A 397 -19.66 -49.92 -8.36
CA LYS A 397 -20.51 -51.09 -8.10
C LYS A 397 -20.35 -51.52 -6.65
N LEU A 398 -21.43 -51.56 -5.90
CA LEU A 398 -21.49 -52.13 -4.55
C LEU A 398 -22.14 -53.50 -4.62
N GLU A 399 -21.43 -54.54 -4.20
CA GLU A 399 -21.92 -55.92 -4.22
C GLU A 399 -22.35 -56.36 -2.81
N PHE A 400 -23.53 -56.97 -2.68
CA PHE A 400 -24.10 -57.37 -1.39
C PHE A 400 -24.16 -58.89 -1.19
N LYS A 401 -23.45 -59.68 -2.01
CA LYS A 401 -23.56 -61.16 -2.04
C LYS A 401 -23.39 -61.83 -0.67
N THR A 402 -22.54 -61.28 0.19
CA THR A 402 -22.20 -61.85 1.50
C THR A 402 -22.92 -61.19 2.68
N VAL A 403 -23.82 -60.23 2.44
CA VAL A 403 -24.46 -59.41 3.48
C VAL A 403 -25.92 -59.83 3.67
N THR A 404 -26.28 -60.20 4.90
CA THR A 404 -27.64 -60.64 5.29
C THR A 404 -28.56 -59.47 5.66
N SER A 405 -28.03 -58.44 6.32
CA SER A 405 -28.74 -57.20 6.67
C SER A 405 -28.00 -55.95 6.18
N LEU A 406 -28.70 -55.03 5.53
CA LEU A 406 -28.14 -53.77 5.05
C LEU A 406 -28.55 -52.62 5.99
N VAL A 407 -27.56 -51.93 6.56
CA VAL A 407 -27.79 -50.76 7.41
C VAL A 407 -27.71 -49.48 6.57
N ILE A 408 -28.77 -48.67 6.64
CA ILE A 408 -28.87 -47.39 5.94
C ILE A 408 -29.16 -46.28 6.94
N GLU A 409 -28.38 -45.20 6.88
CA GLU A 409 -28.69 -43.98 7.64
C GLU A 409 -29.44 -42.97 6.76
N VAL A 410 -30.47 -42.35 7.32
CA VAL A 410 -31.34 -41.41 6.62
C VAL A 410 -31.43 -40.09 7.39
N THR A 411 -31.26 -38.96 6.69
CA THR A 411 -31.23 -37.64 7.34
C THR A 411 -32.61 -37.19 7.85
N ARG A 412 -32.67 -36.64 9.07
CA ARG A 412 -33.88 -36.06 9.69
C ARG A 412 -34.06 -34.55 9.46
N ASP A 413 -33.09 -33.84 8.90
CA ASP A 413 -33.13 -32.38 8.72
C ASP A 413 -34.27 -31.91 7.79
N THR A 414 -35.07 -30.93 8.24
CA THR A 414 -36.19 -30.35 7.46
C THR A 414 -35.75 -29.23 6.50
N HIS A 415 -34.72 -28.47 6.85
CA HIS A 415 -34.24 -27.32 6.07
C HIS A 415 -33.10 -27.64 5.09
N LYS A 416 -32.53 -28.85 5.15
CA LYS A 416 -31.38 -29.27 4.32
C LYS A 416 -31.82 -30.36 3.34
N LYS A 417 -31.15 -30.45 2.19
CA LYS A 417 -31.45 -31.50 1.18
C LYS A 417 -31.30 -32.91 1.78
N PRO A 418 -32.26 -33.83 1.55
CA PRO A 418 -32.27 -35.16 2.14
C PRO A 418 -31.12 -36.01 1.60
N MET A 419 -30.45 -36.73 2.50
CA MET A 419 -29.37 -37.66 2.16
C MET A 419 -29.67 -39.08 2.68
N VAL A 420 -29.08 -40.05 2.01
CA VAL A 420 -29.08 -41.47 2.39
C VAL A 420 -27.62 -41.93 2.37
N LEU A 421 -27.19 -42.56 3.45
CA LEU A 421 -25.89 -43.20 3.56
C LEU A 421 -26.10 -44.71 3.61
N ILE A 422 -25.50 -45.42 2.66
CA ILE A 422 -25.49 -46.88 2.60
C ILE A 422 -24.12 -47.33 3.09
N ARG A 423 -24.09 -48.07 4.21
CA ARG A 423 -22.85 -48.60 4.76
C ARG A 423 -22.38 -49.79 3.94
N SER A 424 -21.13 -49.76 3.49
CA SER A 424 -20.50 -50.88 2.81
C SER A 424 -19.58 -51.60 3.80
N PRO A 425 -19.70 -52.92 3.99
CA PRO A 425 -18.85 -53.65 4.93
C PRO A 425 -17.41 -53.85 4.43
N ARG A 426 -17.16 -53.75 3.12
CA ARG A 426 -15.87 -54.05 2.49
C ARG A 426 -15.22 -52.87 1.76
N ASP A 427 -15.94 -51.76 1.58
CA ASP A 427 -15.48 -50.59 0.84
C ASP A 427 -16.00 -49.32 1.54
N HIS A 428 -15.63 -48.13 1.07
CA HIS A 428 -16.13 -46.87 1.60
C HIS A 428 -17.67 -46.75 1.50
N ASP A 429 -18.29 -45.88 2.29
CA ASP A 429 -19.74 -45.70 2.27
C ASP A 429 -20.21 -45.01 0.99
N LEU A 430 -21.48 -45.24 0.62
CA LEU A 430 -22.12 -44.53 -0.49
C LEU A 430 -23.12 -43.52 0.06
N VAL A 431 -22.82 -42.24 -0.14
CA VAL A 431 -23.66 -41.13 0.34
C VAL A 431 -24.36 -40.47 -0.85
N LEU A 432 -25.69 -40.55 -0.84
CA LEU A 432 -26.57 -40.09 -1.91
C LEU A 432 -27.39 -38.89 -1.45
N GLN A 433 -27.25 -37.76 -2.14
CA GLN A 433 -28.02 -36.54 -1.91
C GLN A 433 -29.17 -36.43 -2.91
N PHE A 434 -30.40 -36.41 -2.38
CA PHE A 434 -31.63 -36.28 -3.15
C PHE A 434 -32.10 -34.83 -3.22
N GLU A 435 -32.86 -34.48 -4.25
CA GLU A 435 -33.42 -33.12 -4.40
C GLU A 435 -34.61 -32.87 -3.47
N HIS A 436 -35.50 -33.86 -3.32
CA HIS A 436 -36.69 -33.80 -2.49
C HIS A 436 -36.88 -35.06 -1.67
N GLU A 437 -37.60 -34.95 -0.56
CA GLU A 437 -37.85 -36.07 0.34
C GLU A 437 -38.65 -37.20 -0.32
N GLN A 438 -39.55 -36.85 -1.25
CA GLN A 438 -40.31 -37.81 -2.05
C GLN A 438 -39.41 -38.69 -2.94
N ALA A 439 -38.34 -38.12 -3.51
CA ALA A 439 -37.39 -38.88 -4.33
C ALA A 439 -36.60 -39.88 -3.49
N ARG A 440 -36.23 -39.49 -2.26
CA ARG A 440 -35.62 -40.38 -1.27
C ARG A 440 -36.57 -41.53 -0.90
N LYS A 441 -37.83 -41.23 -0.56
CA LYS A 441 -38.82 -42.26 -0.21
C LYS A 441 -39.04 -43.24 -1.36
N LYS A 442 -39.16 -42.76 -2.61
CA LYS A 442 -39.23 -43.62 -3.81
C LYS A 442 -38.00 -44.52 -3.97
N PHE A 443 -36.80 -44.01 -3.69
CA PHE A 443 -35.58 -44.82 -3.74
C PHE A 443 -35.54 -45.89 -2.64
N LEU A 444 -35.87 -45.53 -1.39
CA LEU A 444 -35.91 -46.47 -0.27
C LEU A 444 -36.93 -47.59 -0.51
N ASN A 445 -38.15 -47.26 -0.97
CA ASN A 445 -39.17 -48.28 -1.28
C ASN A 445 -38.70 -49.26 -2.38
N LYS A 446 -38.03 -48.74 -3.43
CA LYS A 446 -37.45 -49.59 -4.49
C LYS A 446 -36.34 -50.49 -3.95
N LEU A 447 -35.51 -49.98 -3.06
CA LEU A 447 -34.41 -50.73 -2.45
C LEU A 447 -34.93 -51.80 -1.49
N GLU A 448 -35.92 -51.47 -0.68
CA GLU A 448 -36.60 -52.39 0.23
C GLU A 448 -37.29 -53.52 -0.53
N SER A 449 -38.06 -53.20 -1.59
CA SER A 449 -38.66 -54.23 -2.46
C SER A 449 -37.61 -55.13 -3.11
N PHE A 450 -36.46 -54.57 -3.52
CA PHE A 450 -35.36 -55.33 -4.11
C PHE A 450 -34.68 -56.28 -3.10
N LEU A 451 -34.49 -55.85 -1.85
CA LEU A 451 -33.88 -56.65 -0.80
C LEU A 451 -34.83 -57.74 -0.27
N SER A 452 -36.10 -57.39 -0.07
CA SER A 452 -37.15 -58.34 0.32
C SER A 452 -37.33 -59.46 -0.70
N ALA A 453 -37.25 -59.15 -2.00
CA ALA A 453 -37.29 -60.16 -3.07
C ALA A 453 -36.13 -61.18 -3.01
N ARG A 454 -35.06 -60.90 -2.25
CA ARG A 454 -33.86 -61.73 -2.13
C ARG A 454 -33.58 -62.20 -0.70
N LYS A 455 -34.57 -62.16 0.19
CA LYS A 455 -34.47 -62.56 1.60
C LYS A 455 -33.40 -61.81 2.40
N LYS A 456 -33.18 -60.53 2.10
CA LYS A 456 -32.26 -59.64 2.86
C LYS A 456 -33.06 -58.60 3.63
N THR A 457 -32.63 -58.27 4.84
CA THR A 457 -33.31 -57.28 5.70
C THR A 457 -32.69 -55.89 5.53
N LEU A 458 -33.53 -54.85 5.61
CA LEU A 458 -33.12 -53.44 5.53
C LEU A 458 -33.35 -52.76 6.88
N GLU A 459 -32.27 -52.32 7.53
CA GLU A 459 -32.35 -51.55 8.78
C GLU A 459 -32.12 -50.07 8.50
N THR A 460 -33.08 -49.22 8.90
CA THR A 460 -33.03 -47.77 8.66
C THR A 460 -32.81 -47.00 9.97
N ILE A 461 -31.69 -46.28 10.07
CA ILE A 461 -31.33 -45.44 11.22
C ILE A 461 -31.54 -43.96 10.86
N GLN A 462 -32.22 -43.19 11.71
CA GLN A 462 -32.37 -41.75 11.50
C GLN A 462 -31.23 -40.96 12.15
N THR A 463 -30.58 -40.08 11.38
CA THR A 463 -29.46 -39.26 11.87
C THR A 463 -29.53 -37.81 11.38
N TYR A 464 -28.80 -36.89 12.02
CA TYR A 464 -28.62 -35.52 11.53
C TYR A 464 -27.51 -35.48 10.46
N ARG A 465 -27.62 -34.62 9.45
CA ARG A 465 -26.68 -34.59 8.32
C ARG A 465 -25.22 -34.40 8.73
N GLU A 466 -24.93 -33.54 9.70
CA GLU A 466 -23.54 -33.29 10.11
C GLU A 466 -22.94 -34.51 10.82
N ALA A 467 -23.72 -35.19 11.66
CA ALA A 467 -23.33 -36.46 12.28
C ALA A 467 -23.16 -37.58 11.23
N MET A 468 -24.10 -37.70 10.28
CA MET A 468 -24.01 -38.68 9.18
C MET A 468 -22.73 -38.48 8.36
N LEU A 469 -22.42 -37.26 7.93
CA LEU A 469 -21.23 -36.97 7.13
C LEU A 469 -19.92 -37.11 7.95
N ALA A 470 -19.98 -36.84 9.25
CA ALA A 470 -18.85 -37.05 10.16
C ALA A 470 -18.57 -38.54 10.38
N ASN A 471 -19.61 -39.37 10.45
CA ASN A 471 -19.51 -40.82 10.64
C ASN A 471 -19.23 -41.57 9.33
N ALA A 472 -19.64 -41.03 8.19
CA ALA A 472 -19.44 -41.63 6.88
C ALA A 472 -17.96 -41.94 6.61
N GLU A 473 -17.67 -43.20 6.26
CA GLU A 473 -16.37 -43.61 5.76
C GLU A 473 -16.25 -43.22 4.28
N THR A 474 -15.63 -42.08 3.99
CA THR A 474 -15.41 -41.63 2.59
C THR A 474 -14.19 -42.31 1.98
N LYS A 475 -14.07 -42.30 0.64
CA LYS A 475 -12.87 -42.77 -0.05
C LYS A 475 -11.59 -42.12 0.51
N GLU A 476 -11.63 -40.83 0.84
CA GLU A 476 -10.48 -40.13 1.43
C GLU A 476 -10.18 -40.58 2.87
N LYS A 477 -11.20 -40.79 3.72
CA LYS A 477 -10.98 -41.32 5.07
C LYS A 477 -10.45 -42.74 5.02
N ARG A 478 -10.99 -43.58 4.13
CA ARG A 478 -10.50 -44.93 3.86
C ARG A 478 -9.04 -44.87 3.39
N GLN A 479 -8.71 -44.02 2.43
CA GLN A 479 -7.34 -43.81 1.96
C GLN A 479 -6.40 -43.37 3.10
N LYS A 480 -6.81 -42.44 3.96
CA LYS A 480 -6.02 -42.03 5.14
C LYS A 480 -5.83 -43.18 6.14
N ARG A 481 -6.85 -44.03 6.32
CA ARG A 481 -6.76 -45.23 7.14
C ARG A 481 -5.80 -46.24 6.52
N LEU A 482 -5.80 -46.41 5.19
CA LEU A 482 -4.83 -47.23 4.47
C LEU A 482 -3.42 -46.65 4.53
N GLU A 483 -3.24 -45.34 4.39
CA GLU A 483 -1.96 -44.66 4.61
C GLU A 483 -1.46 -44.90 6.05
N HIS A 484 -2.37 -44.89 7.05
CA HIS A 484 -2.06 -45.25 8.43
C HIS A 484 -1.70 -46.74 8.59
N PHE A 485 -2.39 -47.64 7.90
CA PHE A 485 -2.08 -49.06 7.81
C PHE A 485 -0.66 -49.30 7.30
N PHE A 486 -0.32 -48.72 6.15
CA PHE A 486 1.03 -48.84 5.58
C PHE A 486 2.08 -48.23 6.51
N ARG A 487 1.80 -47.04 7.07
CA ARG A 487 2.69 -46.39 8.02
C ARG A 487 2.97 -47.24 9.25
N GLU A 488 1.95 -47.83 9.88
CA GLU A 488 2.15 -48.66 11.06
C GLU A 488 2.89 -49.96 10.71
N ALA A 489 2.56 -50.59 9.58
CA ALA A 489 3.31 -51.75 9.09
C ALA A 489 4.80 -51.42 8.92
N TYR A 490 5.11 -50.27 8.31
CA TYR A 490 6.48 -49.78 8.16
C TYR A 490 7.14 -49.36 9.47
N ALA A 491 6.40 -48.73 10.39
CA ALA A 491 6.95 -48.38 11.70
C ALA A 491 7.34 -49.64 12.50
N LEU A 492 6.57 -50.73 12.37
CA LEU A 492 6.90 -52.01 13.00
C LEU A 492 8.12 -52.70 12.36
N THR A 493 8.25 -52.67 11.03
CA THR A 493 9.38 -53.32 10.33
C THR A 493 10.68 -52.50 10.44
N PHE A 494 10.60 -51.17 10.41
CA PHE A 494 11.77 -50.28 10.26
C PHE A 494 12.02 -49.35 11.45
N GLY A 495 11.10 -49.23 12.42
CA GLY A 495 11.19 -48.31 13.56
C GLY A 495 11.70 -48.91 14.88
N LEU A 496 11.80 -50.24 14.98
CA LEU A 496 12.28 -50.95 16.17
C LEU A 496 13.73 -51.40 16.01
N LYS A 497 14.56 -51.23 17.05
CA LYS A 497 15.92 -51.79 17.08
C LYS A 497 15.86 -53.32 16.98
N PRO A 498 16.88 -53.99 16.41
CA PRO A 498 16.91 -55.46 16.36
C PRO A 498 16.73 -56.04 17.77
N GLY A 499 15.67 -56.84 17.98
CA GLY A 499 15.37 -57.49 19.26
C GLY A 499 14.34 -56.80 20.17
N GLU A 500 13.83 -55.62 19.82
CA GLU A 500 12.87 -54.86 20.64
C GLU A 500 11.42 -55.13 20.20
N ARG A 501 10.55 -55.63 21.10
CA ARG A 501 9.10 -55.79 20.89
C ARG A 501 8.34 -54.68 21.62
N ARG A 502 7.36 -54.05 20.96
CA ARG A 502 6.47 -53.04 21.58
C ARG A 502 5.61 -53.68 22.67
N LYS A 503 5.46 -53.01 23.82
CA LYS A 503 4.54 -53.44 24.89
C LYS A 503 3.09 -53.14 24.46
N LEU A 504 2.19 -54.10 24.67
CA LEU A 504 0.77 -54.02 24.25
C LEU A 504 -0.05 -52.96 25.01
N GLU A 505 0.46 -52.44 26.12
CA GLU A 505 -0.27 -51.52 27.01
C GLU A 505 -0.35 -50.07 26.48
N ASP A 506 0.45 -49.70 25.46
CA ASP A 506 0.48 -48.35 24.86
C ASP A 506 -0.38 -48.22 23.57
N ILE A 507 -1.21 -49.20 23.24
CA ILE A 507 -1.93 -49.25 21.96
C ILE A 507 -3.25 -48.46 22.05
N GLY A 508 -3.28 -47.26 21.45
CA GLY A 508 -4.51 -46.48 21.29
C GLY A 508 -5.55 -47.20 20.42
N SER A 509 -6.84 -46.91 20.64
CA SER A 509 -7.98 -47.51 19.91
C SER A 509 -7.86 -47.47 18.39
N ASP A 510 -7.22 -46.42 17.85
CA ASP A 510 -7.04 -46.21 16.42
C ASP A 510 -6.07 -47.23 15.79
N ILE A 511 -5.06 -47.68 16.54
CA ILE A 511 -4.08 -48.66 16.07
C ILE A 511 -4.72 -50.06 15.98
N ILE A 512 -5.57 -50.41 16.95
CA ILE A 512 -6.33 -51.67 16.94
C ILE A 512 -7.28 -51.71 15.75
N MET A 513 -7.95 -50.60 15.44
CA MET A 513 -8.83 -50.50 14.26
C MET A 513 -8.03 -50.69 12.96
N VAL A 514 -6.81 -50.18 12.88
CA VAL A 514 -5.93 -50.29 11.70
C VAL A 514 -5.36 -51.70 11.53
N MET A 515 -4.97 -52.39 12.60
CA MET A 515 -4.52 -53.79 12.52
C MET A 515 -5.61 -54.75 12.04
N ARG A 516 -6.89 -54.36 12.19
CA ARG A 516 -8.05 -55.12 11.70
C ARG A 516 -8.47 -54.77 10.27
N THR A 517 -7.85 -53.78 9.63
CA THR A 517 -8.18 -53.47 8.24
C THR A 517 -7.49 -54.43 7.29
N SER A 518 -8.24 -54.96 6.32
CA SER A 518 -7.75 -55.69 5.17
C SER A 518 -7.75 -54.79 3.93
N LEU A 519 -6.92 -55.14 2.95
CA LEU A 519 -6.73 -54.40 1.72
C LEU A 519 -7.27 -55.21 0.53
N SER A 520 -8.20 -54.65 -0.23
CA SER A 520 -8.67 -55.29 -1.45
C SER A 520 -7.64 -55.19 -2.59
N LYS A 521 -7.76 -56.06 -3.60
CA LYS A 521 -6.92 -55.99 -4.81
C LYS A 521 -6.95 -54.61 -5.50
N ASN A 522 -8.11 -53.96 -5.53
CA ASN A 522 -8.25 -52.62 -6.10
C ASN A 522 -7.54 -51.56 -5.25
N GLU A 523 -7.67 -51.62 -3.93
CA GLU A 523 -6.98 -50.70 -3.02
C GLU A 523 -5.46 -50.91 -3.04
N PHE A 524 -5.00 -52.15 -3.18
CA PHE A 524 -3.58 -52.49 -3.36
C PHE A 524 -3.04 -51.93 -4.68
N ALA A 525 -3.78 -52.11 -5.77
CA ALA A 525 -3.44 -51.54 -7.07
C ALA A 525 -3.39 -50.00 -7.04
N ASP A 526 -4.42 -49.37 -6.47
CA ASP A 526 -4.50 -47.90 -6.30
C ASP A 526 -3.34 -47.38 -5.44
N ALA A 527 -2.95 -48.11 -4.38
CA ALA A 527 -1.82 -47.75 -3.51
C ALA A 527 -0.45 -47.87 -4.21
N LEU A 528 -0.29 -48.80 -5.16
CA LEU A 528 0.87 -48.87 -6.06
C LEU A 528 0.79 -47.85 -7.22
N GLY A 529 -0.40 -47.31 -7.47
CA GLY A 529 -0.69 -46.45 -8.63
C GLY A 529 -0.68 -47.24 -9.93
N MET A 530 -1.20 -48.47 -9.90
CA MET A 530 -1.29 -49.40 -11.02
C MET A 530 -2.74 -49.82 -11.25
N LYS A 531 -3.08 -50.30 -12.45
CA LYS A 531 -4.41 -50.85 -12.72
C LYS A 531 -4.58 -52.20 -11.98
N PRO A 532 -5.75 -52.49 -11.40
CA PRO A 532 -6.00 -53.76 -10.72
C PRO A 532 -5.91 -54.99 -11.64
N ASP A 533 -6.10 -54.79 -12.95
CA ASP A 533 -5.98 -55.84 -13.97
C ASP A 533 -4.55 -56.00 -14.50
N SER A 534 -3.59 -55.18 -14.04
CA SER A 534 -2.19 -55.36 -14.44
C SER A 534 -1.65 -56.70 -13.95
N LEU A 535 -0.93 -57.40 -14.83
CA LEU A 535 -0.36 -58.71 -14.56
C LEU A 535 0.55 -58.67 -13.32
N PHE A 536 1.37 -57.63 -13.18
CA PHE A 536 2.21 -57.41 -12.00
C PHE A 536 1.42 -57.33 -10.70
N VAL A 537 0.36 -56.50 -10.63
CA VAL A 537 -0.45 -56.38 -9.41
C VAL A 537 -1.16 -57.69 -9.11
N LYS A 538 -1.69 -58.38 -10.12
CA LYS A 538 -2.36 -59.67 -9.93
C LYS A 538 -1.39 -60.73 -9.36
N ARG A 539 -0.17 -60.81 -9.89
CA ARG A 539 0.87 -61.75 -9.45
C ARG A 539 1.41 -61.41 -8.07
N MET A 540 1.71 -60.14 -7.83
CA MET A 540 2.18 -59.68 -6.52
C MET A 540 1.09 -59.86 -5.45
N PHE A 541 -0.18 -59.57 -5.78
CA PHE A 541 -1.30 -59.77 -4.86
C PHE A 541 -1.45 -61.25 -4.49
N ASN A 542 -1.45 -62.16 -5.48
CA ASN A 542 -1.54 -63.61 -5.23
C ASN A 542 -0.34 -64.18 -4.45
N CYS A 543 0.83 -63.55 -4.53
CA CYS A 543 2.02 -63.95 -3.77
C CYS A 543 1.97 -63.46 -2.32
N VAL A 544 1.37 -62.28 -2.08
CA VAL A 544 1.20 -61.69 -0.73
C VAL A 544 0.03 -62.34 0.02
N ASP A 545 -1.06 -62.64 -0.67
CA ASP A 545 -2.28 -63.29 -0.17
C ASP A 545 -2.01 -64.79 0.07
N LYS A 546 -1.62 -65.13 1.31
CA LYS A 546 -1.20 -66.50 1.68
C LYS A 546 -2.40 -67.39 1.93
N ASP A 547 -3.48 -66.83 2.49
CA ASP A 547 -4.70 -67.56 2.80
C ASP A 547 -5.70 -67.64 1.63
N LYS A 548 -5.42 -66.92 0.53
CA LYS A 548 -6.18 -66.88 -0.72
C LYS A 548 -7.62 -66.39 -0.49
N ASP A 549 -7.84 -65.53 0.49
CA ASP A 549 -9.16 -64.98 0.81
C ASP A 549 -9.58 -63.83 -0.14
N GLY A 550 -8.67 -63.41 -1.04
CA GLY A 550 -8.89 -62.34 -2.00
C GLY A 550 -8.70 -60.94 -1.42
N GLN A 551 -8.14 -60.83 -0.22
CA GLN A 551 -7.74 -59.63 0.48
C GLN A 551 -6.31 -59.80 1.04
N ILE A 552 -5.69 -58.70 1.45
CA ILE A 552 -4.40 -58.74 2.14
C ILE A 552 -4.62 -58.22 3.55
N SER A 553 -4.41 -59.08 4.55
CA SER A 553 -4.46 -58.71 5.96
C SER A 553 -3.22 -57.90 6.38
N PHE A 554 -3.30 -57.23 7.53
CA PHE A 554 -2.14 -56.50 8.09
C PHE A 554 -0.93 -57.42 8.29
N GLN A 555 -1.15 -58.66 8.71
CA GLN A 555 -0.08 -59.61 9.00
C GLN A 555 0.59 -60.11 7.72
N GLU A 556 -0.17 -60.46 6.68
CA GLU A 556 0.38 -60.89 5.39
C GLU A 556 1.21 -59.79 4.72
N PHE A 557 0.72 -58.54 4.79
CA PHE A 557 1.46 -57.40 4.30
C PHE A 557 2.76 -57.18 5.10
N LEU A 558 2.69 -57.25 6.43
CA LEU A 558 3.86 -57.08 7.31
C LEU A 558 4.92 -58.15 7.05
N ASP A 559 4.53 -59.42 6.96
CA ASP A 559 5.42 -60.55 6.66
C ASP A 559 6.15 -60.33 5.33
N THR A 560 5.43 -59.85 4.32
CA THR A 560 5.99 -59.62 2.99
C THR A 560 6.99 -58.46 3.01
N VAL A 561 6.68 -57.37 3.72
CA VAL A 561 7.59 -56.23 3.88
C VAL A 561 8.84 -56.61 4.70
N ASP A 562 8.70 -57.44 5.73
CA ASP A 562 9.84 -57.96 6.51
C ASP A 562 10.75 -58.85 5.65
N LEU A 563 10.16 -59.70 4.79
CA LEU A 563 10.89 -60.51 3.82
C LEU A 563 11.70 -59.67 2.83
N PHE A 564 11.10 -58.61 2.26
CA PHE A 564 11.81 -57.72 1.34
C PHE A 564 12.88 -56.85 2.02
N SER A 565 12.72 -56.54 3.31
CA SER A 565 13.67 -55.68 4.04
C SER A 565 14.82 -56.48 4.68
N ARG A 566 14.51 -57.47 5.51
CA ARG A 566 15.46 -58.24 6.33
C ARG A 566 15.80 -59.63 5.76
N GLY A 567 15.07 -60.11 4.75
CA GLY A 567 15.31 -61.41 4.14
C GLY A 567 16.68 -61.53 3.46
N LYS A 568 17.22 -62.75 3.41
CA LYS A 568 18.44 -63.05 2.64
C LYS A 568 18.19 -62.83 1.14
N THR A 569 19.23 -62.50 0.37
CA THR A 569 19.15 -62.25 -1.08
C THR A 569 18.48 -63.39 -1.83
N GLU A 570 18.72 -64.64 -1.41
CA GLU A 570 18.09 -65.83 -1.99
C GLU A 570 16.57 -65.87 -1.76
N ALA A 571 16.11 -65.50 -0.57
CA ALA A 571 14.68 -65.45 -0.27
C ALA A 571 13.96 -64.37 -1.10
N LYS A 572 14.64 -63.25 -1.40
CA LYS A 572 14.11 -62.18 -2.27
C LYS A 572 14.04 -62.62 -3.73
N LEU A 573 15.10 -63.27 -4.23
CA LEU A 573 15.13 -63.82 -5.59
C LEU A 573 14.07 -64.92 -5.77
N ARG A 574 13.78 -65.70 -4.72
CA ARG A 574 12.73 -66.72 -4.76
C ARG A 574 11.33 -66.13 -4.90
N VAL A 575 11.01 -65.06 -4.18
CA VAL A 575 9.73 -64.35 -4.35
C VAL A 575 9.57 -63.80 -5.77
N ILE A 576 10.65 -63.30 -6.37
CA ILE A 576 10.61 -62.79 -7.76
C ILE A 576 10.44 -63.95 -8.74
N PHE A 577 11.09 -65.08 -8.49
CA PHE A 577 10.94 -66.30 -9.27
C PHE A 577 9.49 -66.81 -9.23
N ASP A 578 8.90 -66.91 -8.03
CA ASP A 578 7.52 -67.32 -7.78
C ASP A 578 6.50 -66.31 -8.37
N MET A 579 6.90 -65.05 -8.57
CA MET A 579 6.09 -64.03 -9.25
C MET A 579 6.16 -64.15 -10.79
N CYS A 580 7.24 -64.74 -11.32
CA CYS A 580 7.40 -64.96 -12.76
C CYS A 580 6.69 -66.24 -13.23
N ASP A 581 6.79 -67.30 -12.42
CA ASP A 581 6.19 -68.63 -12.59
C ASP A 581 4.65 -68.57 -12.41
N ASP A 582 3.89 -68.62 -13.51
CA ASP A 582 2.42 -68.41 -13.50
C ASP A 582 1.64 -69.67 -13.13
N ASP A 583 2.17 -70.83 -13.51
CA ASP A 583 1.56 -72.14 -13.32
C ASP A 583 2.10 -72.88 -12.07
N GLY A 584 3.11 -72.33 -11.41
CA GLY A 584 3.71 -72.86 -10.19
C GLY A 584 4.52 -74.14 -10.44
N ASN A 585 5.02 -74.30 -11.66
CA ASN A 585 5.70 -75.53 -12.10
C ASN A 585 7.20 -75.57 -11.70
N GLY A 586 7.74 -74.49 -11.12
CA GLY A 586 9.12 -74.39 -10.66
C GLY A 586 10.14 -74.04 -11.75
N VAL A 587 9.70 -73.65 -12.95
CA VAL A 587 10.52 -73.18 -14.09
C VAL A 587 9.87 -71.97 -14.78
N ILE A 588 10.67 -70.99 -15.19
CA ILE A 588 10.16 -69.80 -15.89
C ILE A 588 10.36 -69.99 -17.41
N ASP A 589 9.26 -70.04 -18.16
CA ASP A 589 9.33 -70.08 -19.62
C ASP A 589 9.65 -68.69 -20.21
N LYS A 590 10.30 -68.65 -21.38
CA LYS A 590 10.62 -67.38 -22.06
C LYS A 590 9.39 -66.48 -22.29
N GLN A 591 8.22 -67.08 -22.52
CA GLN A 591 6.95 -66.36 -22.66
C GLN A 591 6.48 -65.75 -21.33
N GLU A 592 6.69 -66.41 -20.20
CA GLU A 592 6.32 -65.91 -18.88
C GLU A 592 7.20 -64.75 -18.45
N LEU A 593 8.52 -64.87 -18.66
CA LEU A 593 9.47 -63.78 -18.43
C LEU A 593 9.17 -62.57 -19.33
N THR A 594 8.80 -62.82 -20.60
CA THR A 594 8.40 -61.76 -21.54
C THR A 594 7.12 -61.08 -21.10
N LYS A 595 6.09 -61.84 -20.67
CA LYS A 595 4.83 -61.27 -20.16
C LYS A 595 5.05 -60.45 -18.88
N MET A 596 5.94 -60.90 -18.00
CA MET A 596 6.28 -60.20 -16.76
C MET A 596 7.05 -58.90 -17.01
N LEU A 597 8.08 -58.94 -17.86
CA LEU A 597 8.82 -57.75 -18.30
C LEU A 597 7.93 -56.78 -19.10
N ARG A 598 7.04 -57.28 -19.96
CA ARG A 598 6.00 -56.46 -20.61
C ARG A 598 5.09 -55.81 -19.58
N SER A 599 4.60 -56.54 -18.58
CA SER A 599 3.77 -55.95 -17.54
C SER A 599 4.50 -54.89 -16.72
N LEU A 600 5.82 -54.97 -16.57
CA LEU A 600 6.66 -53.98 -15.92
C LEU A 600 6.97 -52.78 -16.83
N VAL A 601 7.06 -53.00 -18.13
CA VAL A 601 7.31 -51.97 -19.14
C VAL A 601 6.03 -51.23 -19.56
N ASP A 602 4.87 -51.87 -19.52
CA ASP A 602 3.54 -51.28 -19.70
C ASP A 602 3.20 -50.28 -18.58
N ILE A 603 3.96 -50.30 -17.47
CA ILE A 603 3.97 -49.24 -16.45
C ILE A 603 4.41 -47.90 -17.07
N ALA A 604 5.21 -47.94 -18.15
CA ALA A 604 5.90 -46.78 -18.71
C ALA A 604 5.11 -46.00 -19.79
N LYS A 605 4.00 -46.50 -20.38
CA LYS A 605 2.97 -45.68 -21.09
C LYS A 605 1.81 -46.51 -21.68
N THR A 606 0.72 -45.78 -21.97
CA THR A 606 -0.50 -46.15 -22.73
C THR A 606 -0.28 -46.41 -24.23
N ASN A 607 0.95 -46.27 -24.75
CA ASN A 607 1.30 -46.71 -26.10
C ASN A 607 2.35 -47.81 -25.94
N SER A 608 1.92 -49.04 -26.26
CA SER A 608 2.71 -50.26 -26.27
C SER A 608 4.05 -50.04 -26.98
N LEU A 609 5.16 -50.34 -26.30
CA LEU A 609 6.40 -50.65 -27.00
C LEU A 609 6.14 -51.85 -27.92
N GLY A 610 6.65 -51.79 -29.15
CA GLY A 610 6.49 -52.89 -30.11
C GLY A 610 7.12 -54.17 -29.57
N GLU A 611 6.48 -55.32 -29.83
CA GLU A 611 6.92 -56.62 -29.32
C GLU A 611 8.40 -56.92 -29.61
N ASP A 612 8.91 -56.38 -30.70
CA ASP A 612 10.28 -56.57 -31.20
C ASP A 612 11.35 -55.98 -30.29
N GLN A 613 11.12 -54.79 -29.70
CA GLN A 613 12.11 -54.11 -28.86
C GLN A 613 12.29 -54.79 -27.51
N VAL A 614 11.20 -55.31 -26.92
CA VAL A 614 11.26 -56.07 -25.67
C VAL A 614 11.92 -57.42 -25.89
N MET A 615 11.67 -58.06 -27.03
CA MET A 615 12.34 -59.30 -27.42
C MET A 615 13.84 -59.11 -27.67
N GLU A 616 14.25 -57.98 -28.23
CA GLU A 616 15.67 -57.63 -28.42
C GLU A 616 16.40 -57.41 -27.07
N LEU A 617 15.75 -56.73 -26.13
CA LEU A 617 16.22 -56.57 -24.74
C LEU A 617 16.43 -57.91 -24.03
N ILE A 618 15.46 -58.82 -24.14
CA ILE A 618 15.54 -60.15 -23.52
C ILE A 618 16.63 -60.99 -24.18
N LYS A 619 16.76 -60.95 -25.51
CA LYS A 619 17.87 -61.61 -26.22
C LYS A 619 19.23 -61.07 -25.74
N GLY A 620 19.36 -59.75 -25.55
CA GLY A 620 20.57 -59.14 -25.00
C GLY A 620 20.89 -59.64 -23.57
N MET A 621 19.87 -59.79 -22.71
CA MET A 621 20.05 -60.33 -21.35
C MET A 621 20.47 -61.81 -21.35
N PHE A 622 19.88 -62.64 -22.21
CA PHE A 622 20.22 -64.06 -22.32
C PHE A 622 21.63 -64.26 -22.90
N SER A 623 22.02 -63.44 -23.88
CA SER A 623 23.35 -63.50 -24.50
C SER A 623 24.45 -63.05 -23.56
N THR A 624 24.21 -62.01 -22.76
CA THR A 624 25.16 -61.54 -21.74
C THR A 624 25.37 -62.62 -20.67
N ALA A 625 24.31 -63.30 -20.23
CA ALA A 625 24.37 -64.34 -19.21
C ALA A 625 24.81 -65.74 -19.72
N GLY A 626 25.07 -65.89 -21.02
CA GLY A 626 25.47 -67.18 -21.63
C GLY A 626 24.37 -68.25 -21.65
N LEU A 627 23.09 -67.83 -21.69
CA LEU A 627 21.91 -68.71 -21.58
C LEU A 627 21.12 -68.82 -22.91
N ASP A 628 21.76 -68.51 -24.05
CA ASP A 628 21.10 -68.37 -25.36
C ASP A 628 20.31 -69.61 -25.85
N GLU A 629 20.75 -70.82 -25.46
CA GLU A 629 20.15 -72.09 -25.91
C GLU A 629 19.02 -72.63 -25.00
N LYS A 630 18.75 -72.00 -23.85
CA LYS A 630 17.73 -72.48 -22.90
C LYS A 630 16.37 -71.80 -23.13
N GLU A 631 15.34 -72.59 -23.40
CA GLU A 631 13.93 -72.10 -23.50
C GLU A 631 13.23 -71.92 -22.14
N LYS A 632 13.72 -72.62 -21.11
CA LYS A 632 13.18 -72.61 -19.74
C LYS A 632 14.27 -72.28 -18.73
N LEU A 633 13.98 -71.41 -17.76
CA LEU A 633 14.90 -71.00 -16.70
C LEU A 633 14.50 -71.66 -15.39
N ASN A 634 15.39 -72.48 -14.82
CA ASN A 634 15.24 -72.92 -13.43
C ASN A 634 15.70 -71.82 -12.45
N TYR A 635 15.50 -72.00 -11.14
CA TYR A 635 15.85 -71.01 -10.13
C TYR A 635 17.35 -70.62 -10.15
N GLU A 636 18.25 -71.57 -10.42
CA GLU A 636 19.69 -71.30 -10.47
C GLU A 636 20.09 -70.57 -11.77
N ASP A 637 19.46 -70.88 -12.91
CA ASP A 637 19.63 -70.16 -14.17
C ASP A 637 19.11 -68.72 -14.05
N PHE A 638 17.97 -68.53 -13.40
CA PHE A 638 17.42 -67.22 -13.07
C PHE A 638 18.34 -66.43 -12.12
N LYS A 639 18.97 -67.12 -11.16
CA LYS A 639 19.96 -66.52 -10.25
C LYS A 639 21.22 -66.06 -11.00
N VAL A 640 21.67 -66.79 -12.01
CA VAL A 640 22.79 -66.41 -12.89
C VAL A 640 22.42 -65.21 -13.77
N LEU A 641 21.23 -65.22 -14.38
CA LEU A 641 20.70 -64.11 -15.18
C LEU A 641 20.63 -62.79 -14.39
N MET A 642 20.40 -62.86 -13.08
CA MET A 642 20.37 -61.71 -12.17
C MET A 642 21.72 -61.41 -11.48
N ARG A 643 22.79 -62.17 -11.78
CA ARG A 643 24.09 -62.09 -11.10
C ARG A 643 25.02 -61.06 -11.72
N GLU A 644 24.93 -60.82 -13.03
CA GLU A 644 25.82 -59.91 -13.74
C GLU A 644 25.26 -58.49 -13.79
N PHE A 645 25.64 -57.70 -12.77
CA PHE A 645 26.04 -56.29 -12.82
C PHE A 645 26.20 -55.80 -11.37
N LYS A 646 27.27 -56.19 -10.68
CA LYS A 646 27.70 -55.52 -9.44
C LYS A 646 29.22 -55.47 -9.29
N GLY A 647 29.76 -54.26 -9.39
CA GLY A 647 30.62 -53.80 -8.31
C GLY A 647 29.75 -53.64 -7.06
N ASP A 648 30.16 -54.30 -5.98
CA ASP A 648 29.68 -54.16 -4.61
C ASP A 648 28.29 -54.73 -4.26
N PHE A 649 28.23 -56.05 -4.09
CA PHE A 649 27.41 -56.66 -3.02
C PHE A 649 28.18 -56.55 -1.70
N ILE A 650 28.13 -55.40 -1.02
CA ILE A 650 28.61 -55.25 0.37
C ILE A 650 27.45 -54.77 1.24
N ALA A 651 27.20 -55.52 2.32
CA ALA A 651 26.32 -55.22 3.45
C ALA A 651 24.89 -54.77 3.09
N ILE A 652 24.00 -55.75 2.90
CA ILE A 652 22.55 -55.53 2.91
C ILE A 652 22.15 -55.18 4.35
N GLY A 653 22.10 -53.89 4.64
CA GLY A 653 21.44 -53.30 5.80
C GLY A 653 20.74 -52.02 5.35
N LEU A 654 19.43 -51.94 5.56
CA LEU A 654 18.70 -50.66 5.50
C LEU A 654 19.23 -49.78 6.64
N ASP A 655 20.26 -48.98 6.40
CA ASP A 655 20.70 -48.01 7.41
C ASP A 655 19.79 -46.77 7.34
N CYS A 656 18.69 -46.90 8.09
CA CYS A 656 17.61 -45.93 8.23
C CYS A 656 17.79 -45.08 9.50
N LYS A 657 18.88 -44.32 9.62
CA LYS A 657 19.04 -43.33 10.69
C LYS A 657 18.70 -41.92 10.21
N GLY A 658 17.39 -41.65 10.12
CA GLY A 658 16.83 -40.31 9.90
C GLY A 658 16.65 -39.47 11.17
N ALA A 659 17.16 -39.90 12.33
CA ALA A 659 17.07 -39.15 13.57
C ALA A 659 18.34 -39.33 14.42
N LYS A 660 19.01 -38.21 14.70
CA LYS A 660 20.28 -38.04 15.45
C LYS A 660 21.55 -38.31 14.64
N GLN A 661 22.02 -37.26 13.95
CA GLN A 661 23.46 -37.08 13.74
C GLN A 661 24.11 -36.93 15.13
N ASN A 662 24.76 -37.99 15.60
CA ASN A 662 25.93 -37.89 16.46
C ASN A 662 27.01 -38.81 15.88
N PHE A 663 28.19 -38.24 15.81
CA PHE A 663 29.46 -38.71 15.24
C PHE A 663 29.78 -40.18 15.59
N LEU A 664 30.41 -40.89 14.64
CA LEU A 664 31.00 -42.26 14.72
C LEU A 664 30.05 -43.43 14.37
N ASP A 665 29.88 -43.70 13.07
CA ASP A 665 30.33 -44.96 12.44
C ASP A 665 29.97 -44.94 10.93
N THR A 666 30.98 -44.98 10.06
CA THR A 666 30.87 -44.67 8.62
C THR A 666 31.66 -45.68 7.80
N SER A 667 31.00 -46.69 7.23
CA SER A 667 31.64 -47.52 6.20
C SER A 667 30.70 -48.13 5.17
N THR A 668 29.41 -48.34 5.45
CA THR A 668 28.55 -49.12 4.52
C THR A 668 27.52 -48.29 3.76
N ASN A 669 27.03 -47.18 4.32
CA ASN A 669 26.11 -46.28 3.62
C ASN A 669 26.78 -45.32 2.61
N VAL A 670 28.11 -45.34 2.56
CA VAL A 670 28.95 -44.42 1.79
C VAL A 670 28.93 -44.76 0.30
N ALA A 671 28.72 -46.03 -0.09
CA ALA A 671 28.85 -46.48 -1.48
C ALA A 671 27.73 -46.07 -2.46
N ARG A 672 26.62 -45.46 -2.00
CA ARG A 672 25.63 -44.81 -2.90
C ARG A 672 25.71 -43.29 -2.92
N MET A 673 26.40 -42.69 -1.94
CA MET A 673 26.73 -41.26 -1.91
C MET A 673 28.10 -40.96 -2.55
N THR A 674 28.81 -41.98 -3.05
CA THR A 674 30.16 -41.92 -3.64
C THR A 674 30.26 -41.15 -4.95
N SER A 675 29.18 -40.63 -5.55
CA SER A 675 29.33 -39.63 -6.61
C SER A 675 29.62 -38.21 -6.08
N PHE A 676 29.52 -37.95 -4.78
CA PHE A 676 29.57 -36.57 -4.26
C PHE A 676 30.37 -36.29 -2.97
N GLN A 677 31.14 -37.23 -2.40
CA GLN A 677 31.86 -36.97 -1.14
C GLN A 677 33.38 -36.88 -1.30
N ILE A 678 33.92 -35.66 -1.25
CA ILE A 678 35.35 -35.38 -0.95
C ILE A 678 35.48 -34.72 0.42
N SER A 679 36.49 -35.20 1.14
CA SER A 679 36.98 -34.85 2.49
C SER A 679 36.56 -33.49 3.07
N HIS A 680 36.05 -33.54 4.29
CA HIS A 680 35.92 -32.39 5.19
C HIS A 680 37.32 -31.91 5.60
N ASN A 681 37.72 -30.71 5.17
CA ASN A 681 38.80 -29.99 5.85
C ASN A 681 38.21 -29.32 7.10
N PRO A 682 38.82 -29.47 8.29
CA PRO A 682 38.34 -28.79 9.49
C PRO A 682 38.50 -27.27 9.30
N GLU A 683 37.39 -26.53 9.32
CA GLU A 683 37.40 -25.08 9.20
C GLU A 683 38.11 -24.45 10.42
N GLU A 684 39.21 -23.74 10.17
CA GLU A 684 39.83 -22.85 11.15
C GLU A 684 38.80 -21.84 11.68
N ARG A 685 38.71 -21.70 13.02
CA ARG A 685 37.87 -20.69 13.69
C ARG A 685 38.32 -19.28 13.30
N LYS A 686 37.74 -18.72 12.22
CA LYS A 686 37.95 -17.32 11.85
C LYS A 686 37.18 -16.38 12.80
N ASN A 687 37.86 -15.31 13.23
CA ASN A 687 37.39 -14.22 14.09
C ASN A 687 35.96 -13.74 13.77
N TYR A 688 35.16 -13.48 14.81
CA TYR A 688 33.79 -12.96 14.73
C TYR A 688 33.67 -11.73 13.82
N TRP A 689 34.60 -10.78 13.95
CA TRP A 689 34.65 -9.57 13.11
C TRP A 689 34.83 -9.87 11.63
N ARG A 690 35.63 -10.89 11.28
CA ARG A 690 35.87 -11.28 9.88
C ARG A 690 34.66 -12.01 9.29
N LYS A 691 33.91 -12.78 10.10
CA LYS A 691 32.61 -13.34 9.70
C LYS A 691 31.57 -12.25 9.46
N LYS A 692 31.47 -11.25 10.36
CA LYS A 692 30.53 -10.14 10.23
C LYS A 692 30.89 -9.25 9.02
N TYR A 693 32.18 -8.96 8.81
CA TYR A 693 32.66 -8.24 7.62
C TYR A 693 32.34 -9.01 6.34
N ASN A 694 32.63 -10.31 6.27
CA ASN A 694 32.31 -11.11 5.09
C ASN A 694 30.80 -11.16 4.82
N HIS A 695 29.96 -11.26 5.86
CA HIS A 695 28.51 -11.24 5.71
C HIS A 695 28.00 -9.88 5.18
N VAL A 696 28.53 -8.77 5.72
CA VAL A 696 28.21 -7.42 5.23
C VAL A 696 28.72 -7.22 3.80
N ALA A 697 29.94 -7.66 3.48
CA ALA A 697 30.50 -7.57 2.13
C ALA A 697 29.66 -8.37 1.12
N THR A 698 29.25 -9.60 1.46
CA THR A 698 28.36 -10.41 0.62
C THR A 698 26.99 -9.75 0.46
N PHE A 699 26.39 -9.21 1.53
CA PHE A 699 25.14 -8.46 1.44
C PHE A 699 25.25 -7.22 0.56
N LEU A 700 26.34 -6.45 0.69
CA LEU A 700 26.60 -5.28 -0.15
C LEU A 700 26.81 -5.66 -1.61
N GLU A 701 27.47 -6.78 -1.89
CA GLU A 701 27.73 -7.25 -3.24
C GLU A 701 26.45 -7.79 -3.92
N GLU A 702 25.61 -8.52 -3.16
CA GLU A 702 24.32 -9.06 -3.61
C GLU A 702 23.31 -7.94 -3.90
N TYR A 703 23.17 -6.97 -2.98
CA TYR A 703 22.18 -5.90 -3.09
C TYR A 703 22.74 -4.58 -3.64
N ARG A 704 23.95 -4.57 -4.23
CA ARG A 704 24.61 -3.33 -4.71
C ARG A 704 23.71 -2.43 -5.56
N GLN A 705 22.92 -3.03 -6.45
CA GLN A 705 22.01 -2.31 -7.35
C GLN A 705 20.82 -1.71 -6.58
N HIS A 706 20.25 -2.48 -5.65
CA HIS A 706 19.16 -2.04 -4.79
C HIS A 706 19.60 -0.89 -3.88
N ILE A 707 20.78 -1.02 -3.27
CA ILE A 707 21.35 0.00 -2.39
C ILE A 707 21.62 1.27 -3.16
N PHE A 708 22.26 1.19 -4.33
CA PHE A 708 22.54 2.36 -5.17
C PHE A 708 21.26 3.11 -5.55
N TYR A 709 20.26 2.39 -6.06
CA TYR A 709 19.01 3.03 -6.50
C TYR A 709 18.19 3.59 -5.32
N LEU A 710 18.14 2.89 -4.17
CA LEU A 710 17.51 3.41 -2.95
C LEU A 710 18.25 4.63 -2.39
N PHE A 711 19.58 4.63 -2.45
CA PHE A 711 20.41 5.76 -2.07
C PHE A 711 20.07 6.99 -2.92
N VAL A 712 20.03 6.84 -4.25
CA VAL A 712 19.61 7.93 -5.16
C VAL A 712 18.21 8.43 -4.82
N PHE A 713 17.24 7.53 -4.59
CA PHE A 713 15.88 7.90 -4.21
C PHE A 713 15.82 8.71 -2.90
N TYR A 714 16.51 8.27 -1.85
CA TYR A 714 16.49 8.98 -0.56
C TYR A 714 17.29 10.28 -0.61
N VAL A 715 18.42 10.33 -1.32
CA VAL A 715 19.20 11.57 -1.52
C VAL A 715 18.33 12.62 -2.21
N ILE A 716 17.61 12.29 -3.28
CA ILE A 716 16.72 13.24 -3.97
C ILE A 716 15.64 13.75 -3.01
N ASN A 717 14.99 12.88 -2.23
CA ASN A 717 13.97 13.31 -1.26
C ASN A 717 14.56 14.23 -0.18
N ILE A 718 15.73 13.89 0.38
CA ILE A 718 16.39 14.71 1.40
C ILE A 718 16.78 16.07 0.82
N VAL A 719 17.35 16.11 -0.38
CA VAL A 719 17.73 17.35 -1.06
C VAL A 719 16.50 18.23 -1.32
N LEU A 720 15.40 17.67 -1.84
CA LEU A 720 14.16 18.42 -2.07
C LEU A 720 13.55 18.95 -0.76
N PHE A 721 13.58 18.14 0.30
CA PHE A 721 13.13 18.56 1.62
C PHE A 721 13.99 19.71 2.16
N LEU A 722 15.31 19.54 2.17
CA LEU A 722 16.26 20.51 2.72
C LEU A 722 16.30 21.82 1.91
N GLU A 723 16.24 21.74 0.57
CA GLU A 723 16.20 22.94 -0.28
C GLU A 723 15.00 23.82 0.08
N ARG A 724 13.81 23.23 0.22
CA ARG A 724 12.62 23.99 0.63
C ARG A 724 12.66 24.41 2.09
N PHE A 725 13.20 23.57 2.97
CA PHE A 725 13.35 23.91 4.38
C PHE A 725 14.23 25.14 4.55
N ILE A 726 15.40 25.17 3.90
CA ILE A 726 16.33 26.31 3.91
C ILE A 726 15.69 27.53 3.25
N TYR A 727 15.02 27.36 2.10
CA TYR A 727 14.31 28.44 1.42
C TYR A 727 13.32 29.18 2.33
N TYR A 728 12.45 28.43 3.01
CA TYR A 728 11.44 29.02 3.90
C TYR A 728 11.98 29.43 5.29
N THR A 729 13.20 29.03 5.65
CA THR A 729 13.82 29.43 6.91
C THR A 729 14.60 30.73 6.77
N TYR A 730 15.28 30.94 5.63
CA TYR A 730 16.23 32.04 5.45
C TYR A 730 15.89 32.96 4.28
N PHE A 731 15.39 32.45 3.16
CA PHE A 731 15.22 33.24 1.93
C PHE A 731 13.84 33.94 1.82
N THR A 732 12.88 33.60 2.68
CA THR A 732 11.51 34.17 2.65
C THR A 732 11.24 35.19 3.77
N GLU A 733 12.28 35.78 4.37
CA GLU A 733 12.12 36.77 5.44
C GLU A 733 11.31 37.99 5.00
N HIS A 734 11.47 38.44 3.75
CA HIS A 734 10.70 39.54 3.15
C HIS A 734 9.18 39.31 3.09
N MET A 735 8.70 38.06 3.19
CA MET A 735 7.27 37.74 3.22
C MET A 735 6.71 37.65 4.65
N ASP A 736 7.59 37.68 5.66
CA ASP A 736 7.29 37.51 7.09
C ASP A 736 6.40 36.30 7.47
N LEU A 737 6.32 35.30 6.59
CA LEU A 737 5.51 34.09 6.76
C LEU A 737 5.86 33.32 8.05
N ARG A 738 7.12 33.44 8.50
CA ARG A 738 7.63 32.74 9.68
C ARG A 738 7.15 33.38 10.98
N HIS A 739 6.98 34.70 11.02
CA HIS A 739 6.41 35.37 12.18
C HIS A 739 4.94 34.97 12.36
N VAL A 740 4.20 34.85 11.26
CA VAL A 740 2.77 34.46 11.27
C VAL A 740 2.55 32.97 11.54
N MET A 741 3.28 32.07 10.87
CA MET A 741 3.04 30.61 10.89
C MET A 741 4.07 29.81 11.71
N GLY A 742 5.11 30.45 12.23
CA GLY A 742 6.19 29.80 12.96
C GLY A 742 7.10 28.93 12.09
N VAL A 743 7.86 28.02 12.72
CA VAL A 743 8.79 27.09 12.03
C VAL A 743 8.04 25.99 11.26
N GLY A 744 6.75 25.78 11.56
CA GLY A 744 5.93 24.75 10.93
C GLY A 744 5.83 24.89 9.41
N ILE A 745 5.91 26.12 8.86
CA ILE A 745 5.90 26.35 7.42
C ILE A 745 7.10 25.71 6.69
N ALA A 746 8.28 25.73 7.28
CA ALA A 746 9.47 25.12 6.65
C ALA A 746 9.31 23.59 6.54
N PHE A 747 8.77 22.95 7.59
CA PHE A 747 8.48 21.52 7.59
C PHE A 747 7.37 21.13 6.60
N THR A 748 6.27 21.89 6.54
CA THR A 748 5.16 21.58 5.62
C THR A 748 5.56 21.77 4.17
N ARG A 749 6.39 22.76 3.85
CA ARG A 749 6.89 23.00 2.49
C ARG A 749 7.95 22.01 2.05
N GLY A 750 8.88 21.63 2.93
CA GLY A 750 9.84 20.54 2.69
C GLY A 750 9.15 19.20 2.43
N SER A 751 8.18 18.86 3.28
CA SER A 751 7.39 17.63 3.12
C SER A 751 6.53 17.65 1.85
N ALA A 752 5.92 18.79 1.48
CA ALA A 752 5.14 18.93 0.26
C ALA A 752 5.97 18.69 -1.03
N ALA A 753 7.22 19.14 -1.08
CA ALA A 753 8.11 18.89 -2.22
C ALA A 753 8.47 17.39 -2.32
N SER A 754 8.80 16.77 -1.19
CA SER A 754 9.10 15.33 -1.13
C SER A 754 7.89 14.47 -1.50
N LEU A 755 6.69 14.88 -1.06
CA LEU A 755 5.42 14.26 -1.45
C LEU A 755 5.17 14.36 -2.95
N SER A 756 5.40 15.53 -3.54
CA SER A 756 5.19 15.77 -4.96
C SER A 756 6.04 14.84 -5.81
N PHE A 757 7.30 14.65 -5.42
CA PHE A 757 8.21 13.69 -6.06
C PHE A 757 7.76 12.24 -5.85
N CYS A 758 7.47 11.84 -4.60
CA CYS A 758 7.08 10.46 -4.29
C CYS A 758 5.79 10.03 -4.99
N TYR A 759 4.73 10.85 -4.96
CA TYR A 759 3.49 10.53 -5.65
C TYR A 759 3.69 10.42 -7.16
N SER A 760 4.46 11.31 -7.76
CA SER A 760 4.76 11.24 -9.20
C SER A 760 5.54 9.96 -9.56
N LEU A 761 6.48 9.55 -8.71
CA LEU A 761 7.25 8.32 -8.90
C LEU A 761 6.40 7.04 -8.78
N LEU A 762 5.38 7.02 -7.92
CA LEU A 762 4.50 5.85 -7.75
C LEU A 762 3.84 5.42 -9.06
N LEU A 763 3.52 6.35 -9.97
CA LEU A 763 2.97 6.01 -11.29
C LEU A 763 4.00 5.28 -12.15
N LEU A 764 5.24 5.78 -12.20
CA LEU A 764 6.32 5.18 -12.99
C LEU A 764 6.62 3.75 -12.55
N THR A 765 6.59 3.48 -11.25
CA THR A 765 6.81 2.13 -10.73
C THR A 765 5.77 1.11 -11.20
N MET A 766 4.61 1.55 -11.73
CA MET A 766 3.52 0.68 -12.18
C MET A 766 3.33 0.66 -13.71
N CYS A 767 4.27 1.26 -14.46
CA CYS A 767 4.33 1.21 -15.93
C CYS A 767 4.97 -0.12 -16.39
N ARG A 768 4.20 -1.20 -16.41
CA ARG A 768 4.74 -2.56 -16.58
C ARG A 768 5.32 -2.81 -17.97
N ASN A 769 4.69 -2.29 -19.01
CA ASN A 769 5.16 -2.48 -20.39
C ASN A 769 6.42 -1.64 -20.63
N LEU A 770 6.45 -0.41 -20.11
CA LEU A 770 7.64 0.44 -20.14
C LEU A 770 8.82 -0.23 -19.42
N ILE A 771 8.61 -0.69 -18.18
CA ILE A 771 9.65 -1.39 -17.39
C ILE A 771 10.14 -2.63 -18.13
N THR A 772 9.25 -3.39 -18.77
CA THR A 772 9.61 -4.58 -19.56
C THR A 772 10.49 -4.23 -20.76
N LYS A 773 10.24 -3.10 -21.45
CA LYS A 773 11.09 -2.61 -22.54
C LYS A 773 12.43 -2.06 -22.04
N VAL A 774 12.42 -1.26 -20.98
CA VAL A 774 13.64 -0.69 -20.39
C VAL A 774 14.57 -1.79 -19.87
N ARG A 775 14.02 -2.95 -19.49
CA ARG A 775 14.80 -4.14 -19.12
C ARG A 775 15.69 -4.66 -20.25
N GLU A 776 15.33 -4.45 -21.52
CA GLU A 776 16.17 -4.86 -22.66
C GLU A 776 17.39 -3.93 -22.86
N LEU A 777 17.40 -2.77 -22.19
CA LEU A 777 18.50 -1.82 -22.23
C LEU A 777 19.58 -2.15 -21.20
N SER A 778 20.82 -1.68 -21.44
CA SER A 778 21.95 -1.82 -20.53
C SER A 778 21.74 -1.19 -19.14
N LEU A 779 20.71 -0.34 -18.99
CA LEU A 779 20.27 0.26 -17.72
C LEU A 779 19.93 -0.75 -16.62
N GLN A 780 19.58 -2.01 -16.96
CA GLN A 780 19.35 -3.07 -15.98
C GLN A 780 20.58 -3.36 -15.09
N GLN A 781 21.79 -3.03 -15.54
CA GLN A 781 23.01 -3.23 -14.75
C GLN A 781 23.08 -2.34 -13.51
N PHE A 782 22.37 -1.21 -13.52
CA PHE A 782 22.37 -0.23 -12.42
C PHE A 782 21.05 -0.19 -11.65
N ILE A 783 19.92 -0.46 -12.32
CA ILE A 783 18.58 -0.37 -11.72
C ILE A 783 17.92 -1.76 -11.69
N PRO A 784 17.55 -2.28 -10.51
CA PRO A 784 16.91 -3.58 -10.37
C PRO A 784 15.41 -3.48 -10.69
N LEU A 785 15.09 -3.39 -11.98
CA LEU A 785 13.73 -3.21 -12.52
C LEU A 785 12.76 -4.34 -12.15
N ASP A 786 13.29 -5.53 -11.84
CA ASP A 786 12.49 -6.70 -11.43
C ASP A 786 11.79 -6.50 -10.07
N SER A 787 12.33 -5.63 -9.22
CA SER A 787 11.79 -5.31 -7.90
C SER A 787 10.88 -4.08 -7.87
N HIS A 788 10.35 -3.62 -9.02
CA HIS A 788 9.50 -2.43 -9.12
C HIS A 788 8.31 -2.42 -8.14
N VAL A 789 7.67 -3.56 -7.88
CA VAL A 789 6.54 -3.66 -6.93
C VAL A 789 7.00 -3.48 -5.48
N GLN A 790 8.17 -3.98 -5.11
CA GLN A 790 8.71 -3.77 -3.76
C GLN A 790 9.12 -2.31 -3.60
N PHE A 791 9.75 -1.73 -4.62
CA PHE A 791 10.09 -0.32 -4.64
C PHE A 791 8.84 0.57 -4.54
N HIS A 792 7.75 0.25 -5.26
CA HIS A 792 6.47 0.95 -5.12
C HIS A 792 5.99 1.02 -3.67
N LYS A 793 6.13 -0.07 -2.90
CA LYS A 793 5.76 -0.06 -1.47
C LYS A 793 6.66 0.83 -0.63
N ILE A 794 7.97 0.84 -0.92
CA ILE A 794 8.94 1.70 -0.21
C ILE A 794 8.63 3.18 -0.47
N VAL A 795 8.39 3.54 -1.75
CA VAL A 795 7.98 4.90 -2.13
C VAL A 795 6.66 5.27 -1.47
N ALA A 796 5.69 4.36 -1.43
CA ALA A 796 4.40 4.60 -0.79
C ALA A 796 4.55 4.83 0.73
N LEU A 797 5.34 4.02 1.43
CA LEU A 797 5.60 4.21 2.86
C LEU A 797 6.33 5.53 3.15
N THR A 798 7.28 5.91 2.28
CA THR A 798 7.98 7.20 2.38
C THR A 798 7.02 8.37 2.13
N ALA A 799 6.12 8.25 1.14
CA ALA A 799 5.06 9.22 0.91
C ALA A 799 4.14 9.35 2.13
N LEU A 800 3.70 8.23 2.72
CA LEU A 800 2.85 8.24 3.91
C LEU A 800 3.50 8.98 5.09
N PHE A 801 4.80 8.76 5.32
CA PHE A 801 5.56 9.48 6.33
C PHE A 801 5.52 11.00 6.10
N PHE A 802 5.83 11.46 4.89
CA PHE A 802 5.77 12.89 4.58
C PHE A 802 4.33 13.44 4.58
N THR A 803 3.31 12.63 4.26
CA THR A 803 1.91 13.04 4.36
C THR A 803 1.56 13.35 5.82
N LEU A 804 1.99 12.51 6.76
CA LEU A 804 1.77 12.74 8.19
C LEU A 804 2.48 14.02 8.66
N VAL A 805 3.75 14.21 8.29
CA VAL A 805 4.50 15.43 8.64
C VAL A 805 3.84 16.67 8.05
N HIS A 806 3.39 16.61 6.80
CA HIS A 806 2.71 17.70 6.12
C HIS A 806 1.37 18.06 6.77
N SER A 807 0.52 17.05 7.05
CA SER A 807 -0.78 17.26 7.68
C SER A 807 -0.66 17.79 9.10
N VAL A 808 0.23 17.22 9.93
CA VAL A 808 0.47 17.69 11.31
C VAL A 808 1.07 19.09 11.30
N GLY A 809 2.03 19.37 10.41
CA GLY A 809 2.62 20.69 10.29
C GLY A 809 1.60 21.76 9.89
N HIS A 810 0.69 21.47 8.94
CA HIS A 810 -0.35 22.42 8.56
C HIS A 810 -1.36 22.65 9.67
N TYR A 811 -1.59 21.66 10.51
CA TYR A 811 -2.47 21.77 11.64
C TYR A 811 -1.90 22.72 12.72
N ILE A 812 -0.60 22.60 13.03
CA ILE A 812 0.13 23.55 13.88
C ILE A 812 0.12 24.95 13.25
N ASN A 813 0.32 25.03 11.94
CA ASN A 813 0.26 26.31 11.24
C ASN A 813 -1.13 26.96 11.34
N PHE A 814 -2.22 26.20 11.23
CA PHE A 814 -3.57 26.76 11.39
C PHE A 814 -3.84 27.26 12.80
N TYR A 815 -3.25 26.62 13.83
CA TYR A 815 -3.26 27.18 15.17
C TYR A 815 -2.58 28.55 15.21
N HIS A 816 -1.35 28.65 14.71
CA HIS A 816 -0.64 29.93 14.66
C HIS A 816 -1.40 30.98 13.87
N VAL A 817 -1.88 30.67 12.66
CA VAL A 817 -2.66 31.58 11.82
C VAL A 817 -3.94 32.05 12.52
N SER A 818 -4.65 31.19 13.25
CA SER A 818 -5.86 31.59 13.99
C SER A 818 -5.58 32.42 15.26
N THR A 819 -4.34 32.45 15.75
CA THR A 819 -3.94 33.35 16.86
C THR A 819 -3.46 34.72 16.38
N GLN A 820 -3.29 34.90 15.07
CA GLN A 820 -2.74 36.12 14.50
C GLN A 820 -3.86 37.12 14.15
N PRO A 821 -3.57 38.42 14.26
CA PRO A 821 -4.54 39.45 13.96
C PRO A 821 -4.70 39.65 12.43
N LEU A 822 -5.78 40.31 12.01
CA LEU A 822 -6.19 40.34 10.61
C LEU A 822 -5.16 40.99 9.68
N ASP A 823 -4.47 42.04 10.13
CA ASP A 823 -3.47 42.72 9.31
C ASP A 823 -2.28 41.80 8.96
N HIS A 824 -1.85 40.95 9.90
CA HIS A 824 -0.83 39.94 9.62
C HIS A 824 -1.32 38.91 8.59
N LEU A 825 -2.61 38.57 8.63
CA LEU A 825 -3.23 37.64 7.68
C LEU A 825 -3.39 38.25 6.28
N ARG A 826 -3.63 39.56 6.18
CA ARG A 826 -3.60 40.29 4.91
C ARG A 826 -2.22 40.27 4.28
N CYS A 827 -1.15 40.34 5.09
CA CYS A 827 0.23 40.18 4.63
C CYS A 827 0.56 38.74 4.19
N LEU A 828 -0.13 37.72 4.72
CA LEU A 828 0.10 36.32 4.36
C LEU A 828 -0.20 36.06 2.88
N THR A 829 -1.34 36.56 2.39
CA THR A 829 -1.78 36.38 1.00
C THR A 829 -2.58 37.55 0.47
N HIS A 830 -2.18 38.08 -0.68
CA HIS A 830 -2.97 39.07 -1.42
C HIS A 830 -4.26 38.48 -2.05
N GLU A 831 -4.37 37.15 -2.15
CA GLU A 831 -5.48 36.46 -2.81
C GLU A 831 -6.70 36.24 -1.89
N MET A 832 -6.55 36.45 -0.57
CA MET A 832 -7.65 36.36 0.40
C MET A 832 -7.94 37.73 0.99
N HIS A 833 -9.19 38.17 0.86
CA HIS A 833 -9.68 39.40 1.47
C HIS A 833 -10.61 39.05 2.63
N PHE A 834 -10.41 39.72 3.76
CA PHE A 834 -11.25 39.57 4.94
C PHE A 834 -11.88 40.92 5.28
N ASP A 835 -13.17 40.87 5.63
CA ASP A 835 -13.86 42.01 6.22
C ASP A 835 -13.17 42.39 7.54
N SER A 836 -13.19 43.69 7.87
CA SER A 836 -12.44 44.25 9.00
C SER A 836 -12.74 43.57 10.34
N ASP A 837 -13.96 43.08 10.53
CA ASP A 837 -14.43 42.46 11.79
C ASP A 837 -14.40 40.93 11.76
N PHE A 838 -14.01 40.33 10.63
CA PHE A 838 -14.06 38.89 10.46
C PHE A 838 -12.90 38.20 11.19
N LYS A 839 -13.22 37.34 12.16
CA LYS A 839 -12.25 36.53 12.91
C LYS A 839 -12.16 35.12 12.31
N PRO A 840 -11.08 34.76 11.60
CA PRO A 840 -10.97 33.46 10.94
C PRO A 840 -10.71 32.33 11.94
N THR A 841 -11.77 31.57 12.22
CA THR A 841 -11.72 30.40 13.10
C THR A 841 -10.96 29.23 12.47
N ILE A 842 -10.53 28.26 13.28
CA ILE A 842 -9.91 27.02 12.77
C ILE A 842 -10.87 26.26 11.84
N ALA A 843 -12.17 26.28 12.16
CA ALA A 843 -13.18 25.66 11.32
C ALA A 843 -13.24 26.31 9.93
N PHE A 844 -13.03 27.62 9.84
CA PHE A 844 -12.88 28.32 8.56
C PHE A 844 -11.68 27.77 7.78
N TRP A 845 -10.50 27.69 8.40
CA TRP A 845 -9.29 27.19 7.74
C TRP A 845 -9.40 25.73 7.28
N LEU A 846 -10.02 24.86 8.08
CA LEU A 846 -10.14 23.43 7.75
C LEU A 846 -11.26 23.14 6.75
N PHE A 847 -12.43 23.78 6.87
CA PHE A 847 -13.64 23.37 6.17
C PHE A 847 -14.22 24.41 5.21
N ARG A 848 -13.73 25.65 5.21
CA ARG A 848 -14.16 26.70 4.26
C ARG A 848 -13.08 27.07 3.25
N THR A 849 -11.82 26.71 3.48
CA THR A 849 -10.76 26.90 2.48
C THR A 849 -10.61 25.69 1.57
N ILE A 850 -10.26 25.94 0.30
CA ILE A 850 -10.02 24.88 -0.69
C ILE A 850 -8.88 23.96 -0.24
N THR A 851 -7.78 24.53 0.27
CA THR A 851 -6.61 23.80 0.80
C THR A 851 -6.98 22.91 1.99
N GLY A 852 -7.79 23.42 2.92
CA GLY A 852 -8.28 22.65 4.08
C GLY A 852 -9.15 21.46 3.69
N ILE A 853 -10.23 21.71 2.93
CA ILE A 853 -11.18 20.66 2.53
C ILE A 853 -10.48 19.55 1.73
N THR A 854 -9.69 19.94 0.73
CA THR A 854 -8.94 18.99 -0.09
C THR A 854 -7.90 18.24 0.73
N GLY A 855 -7.24 18.90 1.70
CA GLY A 855 -6.27 18.25 2.60
C GLY A 855 -6.89 17.17 3.47
N VAL A 856 -8.05 17.43 4.08
CA VAL A 856 -8.78 16.45 4.90
C VAL A 856 -9.26 15.27 4.04
N LEU A 857 -9.81 15.54 2.86
CA LEU A 857 -10.24 14.49 1.91
C LEU A 857 -9.06 13.63 1.43
N LEU A 858 -7.93 14.27 1.08
CA LEU A 858 -6.70 13.57 0.69
C LEU A 858 -6.20 12.66 1.81
N PHE A 859 -6.14 13.15 3.04
CA PHE A 859 -5.71 12.37 4.20
C PHE A 859 -6.61 11.14 4.41
N ALA A 860 -7.94 11.31 4.31
CA ALA A 860 -8.90 10.21 4.41
C ALA A 860 -8.72 9.17 3.28
N ILE A 861 -8.57 9.60 2.03
CA ILE A 861 -8.35 8.70 0.88
C ILE A 861 -7.05 7.92 1.03
N VAL A 862 -5.95 8.59 1.43
CA VAL A 862 -4.67 7.93 1.70
C VAL A 862 -4.84 6.86 2.79
N CYS A 863 -5.49 7.18 3.91
CA CYS A 863 -5.76 6.20 4.97
C CYS A 863 -6.54 4.98 4.47
N ILE A 864 -7.60 5.19 3.67
CA ILE A 864 -8.39 4.11 3.07
C ILE A 864 -7.51 3.23 2.16
N ILE A 865 -6.73 3.83 1.26
CA ILE A 865 -5.86 3.09 0.34
C ILE A 865 -4.86 2.23 1.11
N PHE A 866 -4.16 2.79 2.10
CA PHE A 866 -3.12 2.07 2.85
C PHE A 866 -3.70 0.93 3.69
N ILE A 867 -4.84 1.14 4.35
CA ILE A 867 -5.47 0.12 5.20
C ILE A 867 -5.96 -1.05 4.35
N PHE A 868 -6.65 -0.79 3.24
CA PHE A 868 -7.11 -1.88 2.36
C PHE A 868 -5.97 -2.54 1.56
N ALA A 869 -4.85 -1.84 1.36
CA ALA A 869 -3.63 -2.41 0.78
C ALA A 869 -2.84 -3.29 1.76
N HIS A 870 -3.16 -3.27 3.06
CA HIS A 870 -2.47 -4.06 4.06
C HIS A 870 -2.54 -5.58 3.75
N PRO A 871 -1.43 -6.35 3.84
CA PRO A 871 -1.36 -7.74 3.39
C PRO A 871 -2.48 -8.64 3.94
N LYS A 872 -2.81 -8.51 5.24
CA LYS A 872 -3.86 -9.29 5.91
C LYS A 872 -5.27 -9.03 5.35
N ILE A 873 -5.56 -7.79 4.95
CA ILE A 873 -6.87 -7.40 4.41
C ILE A 873 -6.95 -7.80 2.93
N ARG A 874 -5.87 -7.54 2.18
CA ARG A 874 -5.76 -7.88 0.75
C ARG A 874 -5.99 -9.36 0.47
N GLU A 875 -5.43 -10.25 1.29
CA GLU A 875 -5.58 -11.70 1.14
C GLU A 875 -7.04 -12.16 1.29
N LYS A 876 -7.79 -11.54 2.22
CA LYS A 876 -9.17 -11.93 2.52
C LYS A 876 -10.19 -11.24 1.60
N ALA A 877 -9.94 -9.99 1.23
CA ALA A 877 -10.88 -9.08 0.57
C ALA A 877 -10.30 -8.40 -0.70
N TYR A 878 -9.69 -9.18 -1.58
CA TYR A 878 -9.00 -8.68 -2.79
C TYR A 878 -9.85 -7.76 -3.70
N SER A 879 -11.15 -8.04 -3.86
CA SER A 879 -12.03 -7.19 -4.68
C SER A 879 -12.15 -5.77 -4.13
N TYR A 880 -12.26 -5.62 -2.81
CA TYR A 880 -12.35 -4.32 -2.15
C TYR A 880 -11.01 -3.60 -2.14
N PHE A 881 -9.91 -4.35 -2.01
CA PHE A 881 -8.57 -3.80 -2.23
C PHE A 881 -8.46 -3.13 -3.60
N TRP A 882 -8.88 -3.79 -4.69
CA TRP A 882 -8.78 -3.21 -6.03
C TRP A 882 -9.65 -1.94 -6.19
N THR A 883 -10.90 -1.97 -5.70
CA THR A 883 -11.80 -0.81 -5.73
C THR A 883 -11.25 0.38 -4.95
N THR A 884 -10.79 0.17 -3.72
CA THR A 884 -10.21 1.22 -2.88
C THR A 884 -8.88 1.73 -3.42
N HIS A 885 -8.03 0.84 -3.93
CA HIS A 885 -6.75 1.25 -4.52
C HIS A 885 -6.97 2.10 -5.77
N SER A 886 -8.04 1.87 -6.55
CA SER A 886 -8.42 2.67 -7.73
C SER A 886 -8.80 4.13 -7.41
N LEU A 887 -9.01 4.47 -6.13
CA LEU A 887 -9.18 5.85 -5.67
C LEU A 887 -7.93 6.73 -5.89
N TYR A 888 -6.80 6.16 -6.31
CA TYR A 888 -5.62 6.94 -6.70
C TYR A 888 -5.93 8.00 -7.77
N ILE A 889 -6.91 7.75 -8.66
CA ILE A 889 -7.33 8.74 -9.68
C ILE A 889 -7.92 9.98 -8.98
N LEU A 890 -8.81 9.77 -8.01
CA LEU A 890 -9.40 10.85 -7.22
C LEU A 890 -8.33 11.56 -6.37
N LEU A 891 -7.37 10.81 -5.82
CA LEU A 891 -6.24 11.35 -5.08
C LEU A 891 -5.43 12.34 -5.94
N TYR A 892 -5.07 11.99 -7.19
CA TYR A 892 -4.30 12.90 -8.05
C TYR A 892 -5.09 14.14 -8.48
N ILE A 893 -6.39 14.00 -8.75
CA ILE A 893 -7.26 15.16 -9.04
C ILE A 893 -7.28 16.11 -7.84
N LEU A 894 -7.47 15.58 -6.63
CA LEU A 894 -7.46 16.39 -5.42
C LEU A 894 -6.09 17.00 -5.13
N CYS A 895 -4.97 16.31 -5.41
CA CYS A 895 -3.62 16.87 -5.27
C CYS A 895 -3.38 18.08 -6.20
N LEU A 896 -3.94 18.06 -7.42
CA LEU A 896 -3.87 19.20 -8.34
C LEU A 896 -4.68 20.39 -7.82
N ILE A 897 -5.87 20.15 -7.26
CA ILE A 897 -6.74 21.19 -6.67
C ILE A 897 -6.18 21.71 -5.34
N HIS A 898 -5.50 20.88 -4.56
CA HIS A 898 -5.03 21.22 -3.23
C HIS A 898 -4.11 22.44 -3.18
N GLY A 899 -3.25 22.62 -4.20
CA GLY A 899 -2.33 23.76 -4.29
C GLY A 899 -2.88 25.00 -4.99
N LEU A 900 -4.11 24.96 -5.53
CA LEU A 900 -4.64 26.01 -6.42
C LEU A 900 -4.96 27.32 -5.71
N ALA A 901 -5.28 27.29 -4.41
CA ALA A 901 -5.61 28.48 -3.62
C ALA A 901 -4.40 29.37 -3.29
N LYS A 902 -3.18 28.98 -3.70
CA LYS A 902 -1.91 29.73 -3.53
C LYS A 902 -1.64 30.28 -2.12
N LEU A 903 -2.19 29.67 -1.07
CA LEU A 903 -2.18 30.19 0.29
C LEU A 903 -0.78 30.53 0.86
N THR A 904 0.25 29.85 0.39
CA THR A 904 1.62 30.02 0.89
C THR A 904 2.64 30.16 -0.26
N GLY A 905 2.16 30.22 -1.51
CA GLY A 905 2.97 30.15 -2.72
C GLY A 905 2.35 29.34 -3.86
N SER A 906 2.95 29.41 -5.05
CA SER A 906 2.42 28.85 -6.30
C SER A 906 2.39 27.31 -6.34
N PRO A 907 1.40 26.69 -7.03
CA PRO A 907 1.29 25.25 -7.13
C PRO A 907 2.42 24.67 -7.99
N ARG A 908 3.21 23.76 -7.42
CA ARG A 908 4.33 23.09 -8.10
C ARG A 908 4.11 21.61 -8.41
N PHE A 909 3.07 20.99 -7.85
CA PHE A 909 2.81 19.56 -8.01
C PHE A 909 2.67 19.13 -9.48
N TRP A 910 2.00 19.96 -10.31
CA TRP A 910 1.77 19.66 -11.73
C TRP A 910 3.07 19.47 -12.52
N MET A 911 4.15 20.18 -12.16
CA MET A 911 5.46 20.03 -12.81
C MET A 911 6.06 18.65 -12.59
N PHE A 912 5.89 18.08 -11.39
CA PHE A 912 6.34 16.72 -11.08
C PHE A 912 5.42 15.65 -11.70
N PHE A 913 4.12 15.95 -11.78
CA PHE A 913 3.10 14.98 -12.16
C PHE A 913 3.01 14.74 -13.68
N ILE A 914 3.17 15.78 -14.51
CA ILE A 914 2.80 15.71 -15.94
C ILE A 914 3.57 14.64 -16.73
N GLY A 915 4.90 14.56 -16.57
CA GLY A 915 5.73 13.57 -17.27
C GLY A 915 5.37 12.13 -16.91
N PRO A 916 5.40 11.76 -15.61
CA PRO A 916 4.96 10.45 -15.14
C PRO A 916 3.53 10.07 -15.51
N ALA A 917 2.60 11.04 -15.46
CA ALA A 917 1.21 10.81 -15.85
C ALA A 917 1.08 10.43 -17.32
N ILE A 918 1.76 11.14 -18.23
CA ILE A 918 1.77 10.82 -19.67
C ILE A 918 2.35 9.42 -19.93
N LEU A 919 3.47 9.08 -19.28
CA LEU A 919 4.07 7.75 -19.44
C LEU A 919 3.14 6.63 -18.95
N PHE A 920 2.47 6.85 -17.82
CA PHE A 920 1.53 5.88 -17.27
C PHE A 920 0.28 5.71 -18.13
N THR A 921 -0.28 6.79 -18.69
CA THR A 921 -1.46 6.70 -19.57
C THR A 921 -1.12 5.95 -20.86
N LEU A 922 0.04 6.22 -21.46
CA LEU A 922 0.53 5.47 -22.62
C LEU A 922 0.71 3.97 -22.30
N ASP A 923 1.33 3.64 -21.16
CA ASP A 923 1.49 2.24 -20.71
C ASP A 923 0.14 1.52 -20.53
N LYS A 924 -0.87 2.22 -20.01
CA LYS A 924 -2.22 1.69 -19.86
C LYS A 924 -2.96 1.52 -21.18
N ILE A 925 -2.81 2.45 -22.14
CA ILE A 925 -3.37 2.29 -23.48
C ILE A 925 -2.82 1.03 -24.14
N VAL A 926 -1.50 0.81 -24.08
CA VAL A 926 -0.87 -0.41 -24.60
C VAL A 926 -1.40 -1.67 -23.88
N SER A 927 -1.56 -1.60 -22.55
CA SER A 927 -2.10 -2.73 -21.78
C SER A 927 -3.53 -3.08 -22.18
N LEU A 928 -4.38 -2.09 -22.44
CA LEU A 928 -5.78 -2.30 -22.81
C LEU A 928 -5.93 -3.00 -24.17
N GLN A 929 -5.01 -2.76 -25.11
CA GLN A 929 -5.02 -3.43 -26.42
C GLN A 929 -4.79 -4.95 -26.33
N THR A 930 -4.13 -5.43 -25.26
CA THR A 930 -3.82 -6.87 -25.06
C THR A 930 -4.86 -7.62 -24.22
N LYS A 931 -5.87 -6.91 -23.70
CA LYS A 931 -6.88 -7.46 -22.81
C LYS A 931 -8.06 -7.95 -23.64
N TYR A 932 -8.60 -9.14 -23.35
CA TYR A 932 -9.85 -9.69 -23.93
C TYR A 932 -9.76 -10.48 -25.24
N MET A 933 -8.84 -11.46 -25.36
CA MET A 933 -9.02 -12.54 -26.35
C MET A 933 -9.79 -13.71 -25.75
N GLU A 934 -10.92 -14.07 -26.35
CA GLU A 934 -11.63 -15.32 -26.07
C GLU A 934 -11.01 -16.45 -26.91
N LEU A 935 -10.56 -17.49 -26.23
CA LEU A 935 -9.85 -18.63 -26.82
C LEU A 935 -10.66 -19.91 -26.64
N GLU A 936 -10.58 -20.77 -27.64
CA GLU A 936 -11.22 -22.08 -27.64
C GLU A 936 -10.34 -23.11 -26.93
N ILE A 937 -11.00 -24.01 -26.19
CA ILE A 937 -10.37 -25.15 -25.54
C ILE A 937 -10.23 -26.27 -26.57
N ILE A 938 -9.00 -26.76 -26.76
CA ILE A 938 -8.70 -27.87 -27.68
C ILE A 938 -8.97 -29.20 -26.99
N ASP A 939 -8.45 -29.36 -25.76
CA ASP A 939 -8.43 -30.64 -25.06
C ASP A 939 -8.33 -30.42 -23.53
N THR A 940 -9.03 -31.24 -22.76
CA THR A 940 -9.02 -31.20 -21.28
C THR A 940 -8.90 -32.60 -20.71
N GLU A 941 -7.89 -32.80 -19.87
CA GLU A 941 -7.60 -34.09 -19.27
C GLU A 941 -7.63 -34.00 -17.74
N LEU A 942 -8.38 -34.90 -17.10
CA LEU A 942 -8.43 -35.03 -15.64
C LEU A 942 -7.35 -36.01 -15.20
N LEU A 943 -6.21 -35.47 -14.79
CA LEU A 943 -5.08 -36.26 -14.33
C LEU A 943 -5.32 -36.76 -12.89
N PRO A 944 -4.62 -37.85 -12.49
CA PRO A 944 -4.57 -38.32 -11.10
C PRO A 944 -4.13 -37.22 -10.12
N SER A 945 -4.36 -37.45 -8.83
CA SER A 945 -3.98 -36.51 -7.75
C SER A 945 -4.52 -35.09 -7.93
N ASP A 946 -5.78 -34.97 -8.34
CA ASP A 946 -6.52 -33.71 -8.37
C ASP A 946 -5.93 -32.61 -9.27
N VAL A 947 -5.26 -32.97 -10.37
CA VAL A 947 -4.72 -32.04 -11.38
C VAL A 947 -5.55 -32.06 -12.65
N THR A 948 -5.87 -30.89 -13.21
CA THR A 948 -6.59 -30.75 -14.48
C THR A 948 -5.68 -30.09 -15.51
N LYS A 949 -5.44 -30.76 -16.64
CA LYS A 949 -4.69 -30.21 -17.76
C LYS A 949 -5.66 -29.59 -18.75
N VAL A 950 -5.42 -28.34 -19.12
CA VAL A 950 -6.24 -27.59 -20.07
C VAL A 950 -5.36 -27.12 -21.21
N LYS A 951 -5.64 -27.59 -22.43
CA LYS A 951 -5.01 -27.14 -23.67
C LYS A 951 -5.98 -26.24 -24.42
N PHE A 952 -5.51 -25.08 -24.87
CA PHE A 952 -6.33 -24.09 -25.58
C PHE A 952 -5.53 -23.44 -26.71
N ALA A 953 -6.26 -22.84 -27.66
CA ALA A 953 -5.69 -22.25 -28.86
C ALA A 953 -4.72 -21.11 -28.55
N ARG A 954 -3.60 -21.07 -29.28
CA ARG A 954 -2.62 -19.97 -29.18
C ARG A 954 -3.06 -18.80 -30.07
N PRO A 955 -3.12 -17.56 -29.55
CA PRO A 955 -3.38 -16.40 -30.40
C PRO A 955 -2.19 -16.12 -31.35
N PRO A 956 -2.44 -15.65 -32.59
CA PRO A 956 -1.38 -15.50 -33.61
C PRO A 956 -0.28 -14.52 -33.22
N ASN A 957 -0.61 -13.44 -32.51
CA ASN A 957 0.37 -12.43 -32.05
C ASN A 957 0.87 -12.68 -30.61
N PHE A 958 0.58 -13.85 -30.03
CA PHE A 958 0.96 -14.16 -28.65
C PHE A 958 2.39 -14.69 -28.57
N LYS A 959 3.32 -13.80 -28.23
CA LYS A 959 4.71 -14.12 -27.91
C LYS A 959 4.87 -14.19 -26.40
N TYR A 960 5.42 -15.30 -25.91
CA TYR A 960 5.73 -15.51 -24.50
C TYR A 960 7.07 -16.23 -24.38
N LEU A 961 7.69 -16.11 -23.21
CA LEU A 961 8.93 -16.77 -22.83
C LEU A 961 8.63 -17.92 -21.87
N SER A 962 9.49 -18.94 -21.88
CA SER A 962 9.40 -20.09 -20.98
C SER A 962 9.45 -19.66 -19.52
N GLY A 963 8.57 -20.25 -18.71
CA GLY A 963 8.41 -19.91 -17.29
C GLY A 963 7.49 -18.71 -17.01
N GLN A 964 6.97 -18.02 -18.03
CA GLN A 964 5.94 -16.99 -17.83
C GLN A 964 4.59 -17.59 -17.42
N TRP A 965 3.78 -16.78 -16.76
CA TRP A 965 2.44 -17.15 -16.34
C TRP A 965 1.40 -16.23 -16.97
N ILE A 966 0.17 -16.70 -17.00
CA ILE A 966 -0.98 -15.99 -17.55
C ILE A 966 -2.08 -15.89 -16.52
N ARG A 967 -2.98 -14.95 -16.73
CA ARG A 967 -4.25 -14.88 -16.01
C ARG A 967 -5.33 -15.49 -16.85
N LEU A 968 -5.99 -16.50 -16.30
CA LEU A 968 -6.98 -17.30 -16.98
C LEU A 968 -8.34 -17.15 -16.29
N SER A 969 -9.38 -16.94 -17.09
CA SER A 969 -10.79 -16.93 -16.66
C SER A 969 -11.60 -17.87 -17.55
N CYS A 970 -12.55 -18.61 -16.97
CA CYS A 970 -13.45 -19.51 -17.69
C CYS A 970 -14.87 -18.95 -17.70
N THR A 971 -15.48 -18.85 -18.88
CA THR A 971 -16.82 -18.25 -19.07
C THR A 971 -17.95 -19.04 -18.42
N ALA A 972 -17.74 -20.33 -18.13
CA ALA A 972 -18.76 -21.20 -17.52
C ALA A 972 -19.20 -20.79 -16.10
N PHE A 973 -18.36 -20.06 -15.35
CA PHE A 973 -18.65 -19.74 -13.94
C PHE A 973 -18.80 -18.24 -13.67
N ARG A 974 -17.75 -17.46 -13.99
CA ARG A 974 -17.66 -16.02 -13.71
C ARG A 974 -16.65 -15.37 -14.65
N ASN A 975 -17.14 -14.54 -15.57
CA ASN A 975 -16.34 -13.93 -16.64
C ASN A 975 -15.23 -12.98 -16.15
N ALA A 976 -15.29 -12.50 -14.89
CA ALA A 976 -14.38 -11.50 -14.34
C ALA A 976 -13.40 -12.03 -13.27
N GLU A 977 -13.44 -13.33 -12.96
CA GLU A 977 -12.59 -13.93 -11.93
C GLU A 977 -11.36 -14.59 -12.57
N TYR A 978 -10.27 -13.82 -12.68
CA TYR A 978 -9.00 -14.28 -13.25
C TYR A 978 -8.11 -14.95 -12.20
N HIS A 979 -7.53 -16.10 -12.56
CA HIS A 979 -6.57 -16.85 -11.75
C HIS A 979 -5.21 -16.90 -12.45
N SER A 980 -4.13 -16.74 -11.67
CA SER A 980 -2.76 -16.75 -12.21
C SER A 980 -2.26 -18.18 -12.31
N LEU A 981 -1.85 -18.61 -13.51
CA LEU A 981 -1.42 -19.96 -13.81
C LEU A 981 -0.19 -19.93 -14.72
N THR A 982 0.84 -20.70 -14.39
CA THR A 982 2.06 -20.83 -15.20
C THR A 982 1.77 -21.59 -16.50
N LEU A 983 2.33 -21.11 -17.61
CA LEU A 983 2.28 -21.83 -18.88
C LEU A 983 3.23 -23.04 -18.80
N THR A 984 2.67 -24.23 -19.01
CA THR A 984 3.46 -25.48 -19.07
C THR A 984 3.89 -25.82 -20.49
N SER A 985 3.24 -25.22 -21.49
CA SER A 985 3.64 -25.31 -22.91
C SER A 985 4.93 -24.52 -23.16
N ALA A 986 5.69 -24.95 -24.17
CA ALA A 986 6.90 -24.25 -24.59
C ALA A 986 6.59 -23.19 -25.68
N PRO A 987 7.37 -22.10 -25.79
CA PRO A 987 7.11 -21.00 -26.73
C PRO A 987 7.06 -21.39 -28.21
N HIS A 988 7.63 -22.53 -28.58
CA HIS A 988 7.62 -23.05 -29.95
C HIS A 988 6.37 -23.89 -30.28
N GLU A 989 5.55 -24.26 -29.29
CA GLU A 989 4.32 -25.03 -29.51
C GLU A 989 3.18 -24.16 -30.08
N ASN A 990 2.33 -24.77 -30.90
CA ASN A 990 1.20 -24.11 -31.56
C ASN A 990 -0.05 -23.98 -30.66
N TYR A 991 0.02 -24.49 -29.43
CA TYR A 991 -1.05 -24.43 -28.44
C TYR A 991 -0.49 -23.92 -27.11
N LEU A 992 -1.39 -23.49 -26.22
CA LEU A 992 -1.04 -23.14 -24.85
C LEU A 992 -1.61 -24.20 -23.91
N SER A 993 -0.84 -24.57 -22.88
CA SER A 993 -1.28 -25.53 -21.87
C SER A 993 -1.02 -25.04 -20.45
N VAL A 994 -1.95 -25.37 -19.55
CA VAL A 994 -1.82 -25.14 -18.11
C VAL A 994 -2.19 -26.39 -17.33
N HIS A 995 -1.46 -26.65 -16.24
CA HIS A 995 -1.76 -27.71 -15.29
C HIS A 995 -2.30 -27.09 -13.99
N VAL A 996 -3.58 -27.30 -13.71
CA VAL A 996 -4.31 -26.66 -12.61
C VAL A 996 -4.53 -27.66 -11.49
N LYS A 997 -3.90 -27.41 -10.34
CA LYS A 997 -4.12 -28.18 -9.12
C LYS A 997 -5.42 -27.77 -8.43
N ALA A 998 -6.28 -28.72 -8.08
CA ALA A 998 -7.54 -28.43 -7.39
C ALA A 998 -7.35 -28.16 -5.89
N GLN A 999 -7.00 -26.92 -5.52
CA GLN A 999 -6.88 -26.48 -4.11
C GLN A 999 -8.00 -25.54 -3.67
N GLY A 1000 -8.47 -24.66 -4.55
CA GLY A 1000 -9.44 -23.60 -4.24
C GLY A 1000 -10.84 -23.87 -4.77
N PRO A 1001 -11.84 -23.04 -4.37
CA PRO A 1001 -13.21 -23.17 -4.86
C PRO A 1001 -13.34 -22.98 -6.37
N TRP A 1002 -12.49 -22.15 -6.99
CA TRP A 1002 -12.49 -21.94 -8.43
C TRP A 1002 -11.88 -23.12 -9.18
N THR A 1003 -10.72 -23.61 -8.74
CA THR A 1003 -10.06 -24.77 -9.36
C THR A 1003 -10.89 -26.05 -9.22
N TRP A 1004 -11.59 -26.23 -8.09
CA TRP A 1004 -12.56 -27.32 -7.93
C TRP A 1004 -13.77 -27.16 -8.84
N LYS A 1005 -14.28 -25.95 -9.05
CA LYS A 1005 -15.36 -25.74 -10.05
C LYS A 1005 -14.89 -26.06 -11.45
N LEU A 1006 -13.69 -25.64 -11.82
CA LEU A 1006 -13.07 -25.95 -13.11
C LEU A 1006 -13.00 -27.46 -13.31
N ARG A 1007 -12.42 -28.18 -12.34
CA ARG A 1007 -12.33 -29.65 -12.37
C ARG A 1007 -13.70 -30.33 -12.44
N ASN A 1008 -14.66 -29.92 -11.61
CA ASN A 1008 -15.99 -30.51 -11.55
C ASN A 1008 -16.80 -30.26 -12.82
N TYR A 1009 -16.57 -29.16 -13.51
CA TYR A 1009 -17.25 -28.85 -14.77
C TYR A 1009 -16.76 -29.76 -15.90
N PHE A 1010 -15.44 -29.97 -15.98
CA PHE A 1010 -14.83 -30.88 -16.95
C PHE A 1010 -14.90 -32.35 -16.54
N ASP A 1011 -15.57 -32.68 -15.43
CA ASP A 1011 -15.90 -34.05 -15.08
C ASP A 1011 -16.81 -34.65 -16.17
N PRO A 1012 -16.43 -35.79 -16.79
CA PRO A 1012 -17.27 -36.50 -17.76
C PRO A 1012 -18.69 -36.75 -17.27
N SER A 1013 -18.94 -36.73 -15.94
CA SER A 1013 -20.28 -36.86 -15.36
C SER A 1013 -21.14 -35.62 -15.29
N ASN A 1014 -20.52 -34.45 -15.37
CA ASN A 1014 -21.24 -33.18 -15.31
C ASN A 1014 -21.31 -32.48 -16.68
N LEU A 1015 -20.42 -32.84 -17.62
CA LEU A 1015 -20.40 -32.29 -18.97
C LEU A 1015 -21.75 -32.54 -19.69
N SER A 1016 -22.35 -31.47 -20.21
CA SER A 1016 -23.51 -31.53 -21.12
C SER A 1016 -23.01 -31.57 -22.57
N ASP A 1017 -23.79 -32.14 -23.50
CA ASP A 1017 -23.47 -32.23 -24.95
C ASP A 1017 -23.45 -30.85 -25.68
N GLY A 1018 -23.24 -29.74 -24.96
CA GLY A 1018 -23.13 -28.39 -25.51
C GLY A 1018 -21.68 -27.99 -25.85
N PRO A 1019 -21.48 -26.81 -26.47
CA PRO A 1019 -20.15 -26.31 -26.81
C PRO A 1019 -19.29 -26.11 -25.56
N LEU A 1020 -18.00 -26.44 -25.66
CA LEU A 1020 -17.03 -26.21 -24.59
C LEU A 1020 -16.96 -24.72 -24.23
N PRO A 1021 -16.78 -24.38 -22.94
CA PRO A 1021 -16.68 -23.00 -22.52
C PRO A 1021 -15.42 -22.35 -23.05
N LYS A 1022 -15.52 -21.07 -23.44
CA LYS A 1022 -14.37 -20.28 -23.86
C LYS A 1022 -13.53 -19.82 -22.67
N ILE A 1023 -12.24 -19.65 -22.91
CA ILE A 1023 -11.28 -19.14 -21.93
C ILE A 1023 -10.90 -17.71 -22.30
N ARG A 1024 -10.80 -16.83 -21.30
CA ARG A 1024 -10.22 -15.50 -21.46
C ARG A 1024 -8.81 -15.48 -20.89
N LEU A 1025 -7.89 -14.98 -21.69
CA LEU A 1025 -6.49 -14.86 -21.34
C LEU A 1025 -6.10 -13.40 -21.16
N GLU A 1026 -5.33 -13.12 -20.12
CA GLU A 1026 -4.66 -11.84 -19.87
C GLU A 1026 -3.18 -12.14 -19.56
N GLY A 1027 -2.24 -11.49 -20.25
CA GLY A 1027 -0.80 -11.77 -20.16
C GLY A 1027 -0.11 -11.79 -21.52
N PRO A 1028 1.14 -12.27 -21.61
CA PRO A 1028 1.90 -12.98 -20.58
C PRO A 1028 2.41 -12.05 -19.47
N TYR A 1029 2.48 -12.57 -18.26
CA TYR A 1029 2.98 -11.90 -17.07
C TYR A 1029 4.19 -12.62 -16.49
N GLY A 1030 5.03 -11.84 -15.80
CA GLY A 1030 6.31 -12.30 -15.28
C GLY A 1030 7.45 -12.00 -16.25
N GLY A 1031 8.61 -11.64 -15.68
CA GLY A 1031 9.88 -11.80 -16.37
C GLY A 1031 10.30 -13.24 -16.21
N GLY A 1032 10.34 -14.01 -17.29
CA GLY A 1032 11.18 -15.20 -17.27
C GLY A 1032 12.61 -14.68 -17.11
N ASN A 1033 13.13 -14.66 -15.89
CA ASN A 1033 14.57 -14.55 -15.68
C ASN A 1033 15.15 -15.85 -16.21
N GLN A 1034 15.25 -15.92 -17.54
CA GLN A 1034 15.88 -17.00 -18.26
C GLN A 1034 17.40 -16.83 -18.20
N ASP A 1035 17.92 -16.23 -17.12
CA ASP A 1035 19.32 -15.89 -16.96
C ASP A 1035 20.23 -17.13 -17.10
N TRP A 1036 19.67 -18.35 -17.05
CA TRP A 1036 20.37 -19.59 -17.39
C TRP A 1036 21.04 -19.57 -18.76
N TYR A 1037 20.54 -18.84 -19.76
CA TYR A 1037 21.22 -18.72 -21.06
C TYR A 1037 22.53 -17.92 -20.98
N LYS A 1038 22.71 -17.09 -19.94
CA LYS A 1038 23.93 -16.28 -19.73
C LYS A 1038 25.08 -17.10 -19.14
N PHE A 1039 24.82 -18.31 -18.63
CA PHE A 1039 25.80 -19.16 -17.98
C PHE A 1039 26.12 -20.39 -18.84
N GLU A 1040 27.40 -20.76 -18.91
CA GLU A 1040 27.81 -21.99 -19.60
C GLU A 1040 27.32 -23.26 -18.90
N VAL A 1041 27.21 -23.21 -17.57
CA VAL A 1041 26.68 -24.28 -16.74
C VAL A 1041 25.61 -23.68 -15.84
N ALA A 1042 24.42 -24.29 -15.83
CA ALA A 1042 23.29 -23.88 -15.00
C ALA A 1042 22.81 -25.03 -14.12
N VAL A 1043 22.56 -24.73 -12.84
CA VAL A 1043 21.96 -25.63 -11.86
C VAL A 1043 20.54 -25.15 -11.59
N MET A 1044 19.55 -25.87 -12.09
CA MET A 1044 18.13 -25.57 -11.93
C MET A 1044 17.53 -26.42 -10.82
N VAL A 1045 17.02 -25.80 -9.76
CA VAL A 1045 16.43 -26.47 -8.61
C VAL A 1045 14.94 -26.17 -8.55
N GLY A 1046 14.11 -27.21 -8.73
CA GLY A 1046 12.66 -27.14 -8.63
C GLY A 1046 12.16 -27.77 -7.33
N GLY A 1047 11.44 -26.99 -6.50
CA GLY A 1047 10.89 -27.43 -5.22
C GLY A 1047 9.37 -27.38 -5.18
N GLY A 1048 8.71 -28.53 -4.97
CA GLY A 1048 7.24 -28.60 -4.86
C GLY A 1048 6.52 -27.97 -6.07
N ILE A 1049 5.62 -26.99 -5.83
CA ILE A 1049 4.89 -26.29 -6.91
C ILE A 1049 5.79 -25.49 -7.86
N GLY A 1050 6.98 -25.10 -7.41
CA GLY A 1050 7.97 -24.35 -8.20
C GLY A 1050 8.59 -25.15 -9.35
N VAL A 1051 8.20 -26.43 -9.52
CA VAL A 1051 8.61 -27.27 -10.65
C VAL A 1051 7.82 -26.99 -11.93
N THR A 1052 6.58 -26.47 -11.80
CA THR A 1052 5.66 -26.24 -12.93
C THR A 1052 6.24 -25.38 -14.07
N PRO A 1053 6.94 -24.27 -13.81
CA PRO A 1053 7.58 -23.46 -14.85
C PRO A 1053 8.70 -24.21 -15.59
N TYR A 1054 9.43 -25.09 -14.89
CA TYR A 1054 10.52 -25.87 -15.48
C TYR A 1054 10.03 -26.84 -16.55
N ALA A 1055 8.75 -27.22 -16.58
CA ALA A 1055 8.18 -28.00 -17.67
C ALA A 1055 8.31 -27.27 -19.03
N SER A 1056 8.04 -25.97 -19.04
CA SER A 1056 8.17 -25.12 -20.23
C SER A 1056 9.66 -24.87 -20.54
N ILE A 1057 10.46 -24.57 -19.52
CA ILE A 1057 11.90 -24.25 -19.64
C ILE A 1057 12.70 -25.42 -20.19
N LEU A 1058 12.50 -26.63 -19.66
CA LEU A 1058 13.25 -27.81 -20.08
C LEU A 1058 12.89 -28.23 -21.51
N ASN A 1059 11.61 -28.15 -21.90
CA ASN A 1059 11.20 -28.39 -23.28
C ASN A 1059 11.78 -27.36 -24.25
N ASP A 1060 11.83 -26.09 -23.86
CA ASP A 1060 12.40 -25.01 -24.67
C ASP A 1060 13.92 -25.12 -24.79
N LEU A 1061 14.61 -25.50 -23.71
CA LEU A 1061 16.05 -25.77 -23.69
C LEU A 1061 16.43 -26.87 -24.70
N VAL A 1062 15.78 -28.03 -24.61
CA VAL A 1062 16.06 -29.18 -25.48
C VAL A 1062 15.67 -28.90 -26.94
N PHE A 1063 14.59 -28.14 -27.17
CA PHE A 1063 14.25 -27.68 -28.51
C PHE A 1063 15.31 -26.72 -29.08
N GLY A 1064 15.81 -25.79 -28.27
CA GLY A 1064 16.85 -24.83 -28.64
C GLY A 1064 18.16 -25.50 -29.05
N THR A 1065 18.59 -26.55 -28.34
CA THR A 1065 19.82 -27.30 -28.65
C THR A 1065 19.65 -28.22 -29.86
N SER A 1066 18.50 -28.89 -30.00
CA SER A 1066 18.25 -29.83 -31.11
C SER A 1066 18.07 -29.17 -32.48
N THR A 1067 17.53 -27.94 -32.52
CA THR A 1067 17.23 -27.24 -33.79
C THR A 1067 18.29 -26.24 -34.24
N ASN A 1068 19.39 -26.09 -33.49
CA ASN A 1068 20.46 -25.10 -33.73
C ASN A 1068 19.95 -23.66 -33.99
N ARG A 1069 18.70 -23.35 -33.57
CA ARG A 1069 18.01 -22.08 -33.85
C ARG A 1069 18.69 -20.88 -33.17
N TYR A 1070 19.51 -21.16 -32.18
CA TYR A 1070 20.41 -20.24 -31.51
C TYR A 1070 21.84 -20.78 -31.68
N SER A 1071 22.52 -20.42 -32.77
CA SER A 1071 23.90 -20.83 -33.09
C SER A 1071 24.98 -20.25 -32.13
N GLY A 1072 24.59 -19.90 -30.89
CA GLY A 1072 25.43 -19.30 -29.86
C GLY A 1072 24.89 -19.46 -28.43
N VAL A 1073 24.14 -20.53 -28.11
CA VAL A 1073 23.74 -20.82 -26.72
C VAL A 1073 24.99 -21.04 -25.88
N ALA A 1074 25.24 -20.17 -24.91
CA ALA A 1074 26.39 -20.32 -24.01
C ALA A 1074 26.26 -21.57 -23.12
N CYS A 1075 25.03 -21.95 -22.76
CA CYS A 1075 24.73 -23.05 -21.86
C CYS A 1075 25.01 -24.43 -22.49
N LYS A 1076 26.10 -25.06 -22.06
CA LYS A 1076 26.56 -26.38 -22.52
C LYS A 1076 26.05 -27.52 -21.65
N LYS A 1077 25.75 -27.27 -20.37
CA LYS A 1077 25.30 -28.30 -19.42
C LYS A 1077 24.29 -27.73 -18.41
N VAL A 1078 23.20 -28.45 -18.19
CA VAL A 1078 22.17 -28.11 -17.20
C VAL A 1078 21.96 -29.27 -16.23
N TYR A 1079 22.14 -28.98 -14.94
CA TYR A 1079 21.78 -29.89 -13.85
C TYR A 1079 20.39 -29.54 -13.34
N PHE A 1080 19.43 -30.43 -13.50
CA PHE A 1080 18.08 -30.23 -12.99
C PHE A 1080 17.83 -31.08 -11.75
N LEU A 1081 17.73 -30.41 -10.61
CA LEU A 1081 17.48 -30.97 -9.28
C LEU A 1081 16.01 -30.79 -8.92
N TRP A 1082 15.22 -31.87 -8.99
CA TRP A 1082 13.83 -31.84 -8.56
C TRP A 1082 13.69 -32.32 -7.12
N ILE A 1083 13.37 -31.42 -6.20
CA ILE A 1083 13.21 -31.70 -4.78
C ILE A 1083 11.72 -31.73 -4.44
N CYS A 1084 11.21 -32.90 -4.06
CA CYS A 1084 9.81 -33.04 -3.65
C CYS A 1084 9.66 -34.01 -2.47
N PRO A 1085 8.65 -33.82 -1.60
CA PRO A 1085 8.36 -34.80 -0.56
C PRO A 1085 7.85 -36.12 -1.19
N SER A 1086 6.94 -36.04 -2.15
CA SER A 1086 6.44 -37.17 -2.93
C SER A 1086 6.05 -36.74 -4.34
N HIS A 1087 5.90 -37.71 -5.24
CA HIS A 1087 5.42 -37.48 -6.61
C HIS A 1087 3.93 -37.13 -6.70
N ARG A 1088 3.20 -37.13 -5.57
CA ARG A 1088 1.76 -36.86 -5.53
C ARG A 1088 1.46 -35.45 -6.05
N HIS A 1089 0.52 -35.33 -6.99
CA HIS A 1089 0.11 -34.10 -7.72
C HIS A 1089 1.10 -33.63 -8.80
N PHE A 1090 2.24 -34.29 -8.98
CA PHE A 1090 3.25 -33.95 -10.00
C PHE A 1090 3.61 -35.18 -10.86
N GLU A 1091 2.74 -36.19 -10.90
CA GLU A 1091 2.93 -37.39 -11.71
C GLU A 1091 3.05 -37.02 -13.20
N TRP A 1092 2.27 -36.03 -13.64
CA TRP A 1092 2.31 -35.49 -15.00
C TRP A 1092 3.68 -34.92 -15.38
N PHE A 1093 4.46 -34.45 -14.41
CA PHE A 1093 5.78 -33.89 -14.65
C PHE A 1093 6.80 -34.99 -14.97
N ILE A 1094 6.60 -36.22 -14.44
CA ILE A 1094 7.41 -37.39 -14.82
C ILE A 1094 7.24 -37.69 -16.31
N ASP A 1095 6.01 -37.58 -16.83
CA ASP A 1095 5.75 -37.76 -18.26
C ASP A 1095 6.42 -36.67 -19.10
N VAL A 1096 6.42 -35.42 -18.62
CA VAL A 1096 7.15 -34.33 -19.27
C VAL A 1096 8.65 -34.59 -19.27
N LEU A 1097 9.24 -34.99 -18.14
CA LEU A 1097 10.66 -35.33 -18.05
C LEU A 1097 11.03 -36.48 -18.98
N ARG A 1098 10.17 -37.51 -19.08
CA ARG A 1098 10.37 -38.62 -20.02
C ARG A 1098 10.41 -38.13 -21.47
N ASP A 1099 9.52 -37.22 -21.84
CA ASP A 1099 9.47 -36.66 -23.18
C ASP A 1099 10.66 -35.72 -23.46
N VAL A 1100 11.16 -35.00 -22.46
CA VAL A 1100 12.36 -34.16 -22.54
C VAL A 1100 13.62 -35.02 -22.69
N GLU A 1101 13.80 -36.06 -21.86
CA GLU A 1101 14.95 -36.99 -21.95
C GLU A 1101 14.98 -37.74 -23.29
N ARG A 1102 13.82 -38.07 -23.87
CA ARG A 1102 13.74 -38.68 -25.20
C ARG A 1102 14.16 -37.74 -26.33
N LYS A 1103 13.91 -36.44 -26.17
CA LYS A 1103 14.26 -35.40 -27.15
C LYS A 1103 15.70 -34.89 -27.00
N ASP A 1104 16.36 -35.10 -25.86
CA ASP A 1104 17.73 -34.68 -25.61
C ASP A 1104 18.74 -35.63 -26.28
N VAL A 1105 19.04 -35.37 -27.56
CA VAL A 1105 20.07 -36.08 -28.33
C VAL A 1105 21.48 -35.66 -27.91
N THR A 1106 21.62 -34.49 -27.30
CA THR A 1106 22.91 -33.83 -27.01
C THR A 1106 23.44 -34.08 -25.58
N ASN A 1107 22.68 -34.79 -24.73
CA ASN A 1107 22.98 -35.03 -23.31
C ASN A 1107 23.28 -33.73 -22.51
N VAL A 1108 22.61 -32.64 -22.87
CA VAL A 1108 22.77 -31.33 -22.22
C VAL A 1108 22.12 -31.34 -20.84
N LEU A 1109 21.05 -32.11 -20.66
CA LEU A 1109 20.28 -32.17 -19.42
C LEU A 1109 20.67 -33.38 -18.57
N GLU A 1110 20.95 -33.14 -17.29
CA GLU A 1110 21.12 -34.18 -16.29
C GLU A 1110 20.11 -34.01 -15.16
N VAL A 1111 19.25 -35.01 -14.95
CA VAL A 1111 18.11 -34.94 -14.03
C VAL A 1111 18.37 -35.78 -12.78
N HIS A 1112 18.22 -35.14 -11.62
CA HIS A 1112 18.23 -35.80 -10.32
C HIS A 1112 16.94 -35.50 -9.56
N ILE A 1113 16.29 -36.55 -9.08
CA ILE A 1113 15.02 -36.45 -8.34
C ILE A 1113 15.30 -36.78 -6.87
N PHE A 1114 15.02 -35.85 -5.97
CA PHE A 1114 15.18 -36.00 -4.52
C PHE A 1114 13.82 -36.12 -3.84
N ILE A 1115 13.55 -37.31 -3.30
CA ILE A 1115 12.35 -37.61 -2.51
C ILE A 1115 12.68 -37.38 -1.02
N THR A 1116 12.14 -36.31 -0.44
CA THR A 1116 12.52 -35.85 0.92
C THR A 1116 11.58 -36.34 2.03
N GLN A 1117 10.55 -37.14 1.73
CA GLN A 1117 9.64 -37.67 2.75
C GLN A 1117 10.38 -38.63 3.68
N PHE A 1118 9.98 -38.67 4.95
CA PHE A 1118 10.57 -39.61 5.90
C PHE A 1118 10.05 -41.01 5.64
N PHE A 1119 10.90 -42.01 5.90
CA PHE A 1119 10.60 -43.42 5.68
C PHE A 1119 9.26 -43.88 6.33
N HIS A 1120 9.01 -43.48 7.58
CA HIS A 1120 7.77 -43.78 8.31
C HIS A 1120 6.53 -43.06 7.75
N LYS A 1121 6.66 -42.25 6.70
CA LYS A 1121 5.54 -41.60 6.01
C LYS A 1121 5.49 -42.01 4.54
N PHE A 1122 6.27 -42.98 4.09
CA PHE A 1122 6.21 -43.39 2.69
C PHE A 1122 4.86 -43.99 2.34
N ASP A 1123 4.30 -43.49 1.24
CA ASP A 1123 3.19 -44.14 0.56
C ASP A 1123 3.72 -45.44 -0.06
N LEU A 1124 2.86 -46.46 -0.22
CA LEU A 1124 3.24 -47.77 -0.78
C LEU A 1124 4.02 -47.63 -2.10
N ARG A 1125 3.58 -46.73 -2.99
CA ARG A 1125 4.28 -46.38 -4.23
C ARG A 1125 5.70 -45.88 -4.02
N THR A 1126 5.95 -45.01 -3.04
CA THR A 1126 7.29 -44.48 -2.74
C THR A 1126 8.18 -45.56 -2.15
N THR A 1127 7.63 -46.44 -1.32
CA THR A 1127 8.35 -47.61 -0.80
C THR A 1127 8.74 -48.55 -1.94
N MET A 1128 7.83 -48.82 -2.87
CA MET A 1128 8.13 -49.65 -4.03
C MET A 1128 9.20 -49.00 -4.92
N LEU A 1129 9.10 -47.69 -5.17
CA LEU A 1129 10.14 -46.95 -5.89
C LEU A 1129 11.49 -47.04 -5.17
N TYR A 1130 11.52 -46.93 -3.85
CA TYR A 1130 12.73 -47.14 -3.05
C TYR A 1130 13.29 -48.55 -3.23
N ILE A 1131 12.45 -49.58 -3.10
CA ILE A 1131 12.88 -50.97 -3.24
C ILE A 1131 13.38 -51.23 -4.66
N CYS A 1132 12.65 -50.82 -5.70
CA CYS A 1132 13.07 -50.98 -7.09
C CYS A 1132 14.37 -50.24 -7.42
N GLU A 1133 14.58 -49.04 -6.89
CA GLU A 1133 15.79 -48.27 -7.17
C GLU A 1133 17.02 -48.78 -6.41
N THR A 1134 16.83 -49.33 -5.20
CA THR A 1134 17.92 -49.73 -4.32
C THR A 1134 18.25 -51.21 -4.32
N HIS A 1135 17.26 -52.07 -4.59
CA HIS A 1135 17.37 -53.52 -4.49
C HIS A 1135 17.21 -54.27 -5.82
N PHE A 1136 16.71 -53.63 -6.86
CA PHE A 1136 16.59 -54.22 -8.19
C PHE A 1136 17.54 -53.60 -9.22
N GLN A 1137 17.85 -54.33 -10.29
CA GLN A 1137 18.73 -53.90 -11.37
C GLN A 1137 18.05 -52.89 -12.30
N ARG A 1138 18.81 -51.88 -12.76
CA ARG A 1138 18.37 -50.95 -13.81
C ARG A 1138 18.48 -51.64 -15.17
N ILE A 1139 17.39 -51.64 -15.94
CA ILE A 1139 17.35 -52.20 -17.29
C ILE A 1139 17.65 -51.06 -18.27
N SER A 1140 18.71 -51.17 -19.07
CA SER A 1140 19.15 -50.14 -20.03
C SER A 1140 19.35 -48.73 -19.43
N ASN A 1141 19.95 -48.65 -18.24
CA ASN A 1141 20.13 -47.40 -17.47
C ASN A 1141 18.84 -46.66 -17.09
N CYS A 1142 17.66 -47.30 -17.26
CA CYS A 1142 16.38 -46.77 -16.85
C CYS A 1142 15.89 -47.44 -15.56
N SER A 1143 15.22 -46.67 -14.71
CA SER A 1143 14.51 -47.23 -13.54
C SER A 1143 13.31 -48.04 -14.01
N MET A 1144 13.16 -49.28 -13.51
CA MET A 1144 12.03 -50.17 -13.87
C MET A 1144 10.66 -49.58 -13.50
N PHE A 1145 10.60 -48.71 -12.49
CA PHE A 1145 9.33 -48.20 -11.98
C PHE A 1145 8.88 -46.89 -12.65
N THR A 1146 9.82 -46.03 -13.05
CA THR A 1146 9.51 -44.72 -13.67
C THR A 1146 9.81 -44.66 -15.16
N GLY A 1147 10.66 -45.55 -15.67
CA GLY A 1147 11.14 -45.55 -17.06
C GLY A 1147 12.00 -44.34 -17.42
N LEU A 1148 12.59 -43.67 -16.42
CA LEU A 1148 13.49 -42.52 -16.59
C LEU A 1148 14.96 -42.94 -16.48
N LYS A 1149 15.85 -42.24 -17.19
CA LYS A 1149 17.30 -42.33 -16.98
C LYS A 1149 17.73 -41.61 -15.69
N ALA A 1150 16.98 -40.58 -15.30
CA ALA A 1150 17.14 -39.84 -14.05
C ALA A 1150 17.36 -40.74 -12.83
N VAL A 1151 18.23 -40.31 -11.91
CA VAL A 1151 18.49 -41.02 -10.65
C VAL A 1151 17.56 -40.51 -9.55
N ASN A 1152 16.87 -41.45 -8.89
CA ASN A 1152 16.03 -41.15 -7.73
C ASN A 1152 16.86 -41.27 -6.44
N HIS A 1153 16.96 -40.17 -5.71
CA HIS A 1153 17.63 -40.06 -4.42
C HIS A 1153 16.60 -39.96 -3.30
N PHE A 1154 16.86 -40.60 -2.17
CA PHE A 1154 15.98 -40.56 -0.99
C PHE A 1154 16.66 -39.81 0.14
N GLY A 1155 16.09 -38.67 0.52
CA GLY A 1155 16.68 -37.74 1.48
C GLY A 1155 16.81 -36.32 0.91
N ARG A 1156 17.31 -35.42 1.75
CA ARG A 1156 17.59 -34.04 1.32
C ARG A 1156 18.92 -34.00 0.56
N PRO A 1157 19.02 -33.24 -0.53
CA PRO A 1157 20.29 -33.07 -1.22
C PRO A 1157 21.28 -32.32 -0.31
N ASP A 1158 22.50 -32.85 -0.20
CA ASP A 1158 23.63 -32.07 0.31
C ASP A 1158 24.10 -31.12 -0.80
N MET A 1159 23.52 -29.92 -0.81
CA MET A 1159 23.83 -28.90 -1.80
C MET A 1159 25.29 -28.44 -1.71
N THR A 1160 25.94 -28.51 -0.55
CA THR A 1160 27.34 -28.09 -0.43
C THR A 1160 28.26 -29.08 -1.11
N ALA A 1161 28.00 -30.38 -0.93
CA ALA A 1161 28.72 -31.45 -1.61
C ALA A 1161 28.48 -31.42 -3.13
N PHE A 1162 27.22 -31.26 -3.55
CA PHE A 1162 26.86 -31.16 -4.97
C PHE A 1162 27.54 -29.99 -5.67
N LEU A 1163 27.51 -28.79 -5.08
CA LEU A 1163 28.16 -27.61 -5.68
C LEU A 1163 29.68 -27.76 -5.74
N LYS A 1164 30.32 -28.41 -4.74
CA LYS A 1164 31.76 -28.72 -4.81
C LYS A 1164 32.09 -29.69 -5.94
N PHE A 1165 31.23 -30.66 -6.20
CA PHE A 1165 31.40 -31.55 -7.35
C PHE A 1165 31.27 -30.79 -8.67
N VAL A 1166 30.26 -29.95 -8.83
CA VAL A 1166 30.11 -29.10 -10.03
C VAL A 1166 31.33 -28.19 -10.22
N GLN A 1167 31.89 -27.67 -9.12
CA GLN A 1167 33.10 -26.87 -9.12
C GLN A 1167 34.34 -27.66 -9.62
N GLN A 1168 34.43 -28.95 -9.31
CA GLN A 1168 35.53 -29.82 -9.74
C GLN A 1168 35.36 -30.33 -11.18
N GLN A 1169 34.13 -30.62 -11.58
CA GLN A 1169 33.84 -31.13 -12.92
C GLN A 1169 33.96 -30.03 -13.99
N HIS A 1170 33.64 -28.78 -13.64
CA HIS A 1170 33.64 -27.64 -14.56
C HIS A 1170 34.64 -26.57 -14.13
N THR A 1171 35.92 -26.92 -13.95
CA THR A 1171 36.97 -25.95 -13.58
C THR A 1171 37.27 -24.90 -14.66
N TYR A 1172 36.86 -25.15 -15.91
CA TYR A 1172 37.06 -24.25 -17.04
C TYR A 1172 36.08 -23.06 -17.09
N VAL A 1173 34.98 -23.10 -16.32
CA VAL A 1173 34.02 -21.98 -16.26
C VAL A 1173 34.37 -21.05 -15.10
N SER A 1174 34.15 -19.74 -15.30
CA SER A 1174 34.38 -18.75 -14.23
C SER A 1174 33.20 -18.62 -13.28
N LYS A 1175 31.98 -18.83 -13.79
CA LYS A 1175 30.71 -18.63 -13.08
C LYS A 1175 29.72 -19.72 -13.43
N VAL A 1176 28.99 -20.20 -12.43
CA VAL A 1176 27.87 -21.14 -12.58
C VAL A 1176 26.61 -20.48 -12.03
N GLY A 1177 25.53 -20.49 -12.82
CA GLY A 1177 24.24 -19.96 -12.39
C GLY A 1177 23.45 -21.02 -11.63
N VAL A 1178 22.98 -20.72 -10.42
CA VAL A 1178 22.13 -21.61 -9.61
C VAL A 1178 20.76 -20.98 -9.51
N PHE A 1179 19.76 -21.55 -10.18
CA PHE A 1179 18.38 -21.07 -10.22
C PHE A 1179 17.55 -21.92 -9.29
N SER A 1180 16.91 -21.33 -8.28
CA SER A 1180 16.03 -22.10 -7.38
C SER A 1180 14.63 -21.52 -7.37
N CYS A 1181 13.64 -22.38 -7.63
CA CYS A 1181 12.23 -22.05 -7.50
C CYS A 1181 11.55 -23.06 -6.57
N GLY A 1182 11.06 -22.62 -5.42
CA GLY A 1182 10.44 -23.52 -4.44
C GLY A 1182 10.23 -22.89 -3.07
N PRO A 1183 10.01 -23.70 -2.01
CA PRO A 1183 9.81 -23.19 -0.66
C PRO A 1183 10.99 -22.36 -0.17
N THR A 1184 10.72 -21.27 0.57
CA THR A 1184 11.76 -20.33 1.06
C THR A 1184 12.85 -21.03 1.88
N ALA A 1185 12.48 -22.00 2.72
CA ALA A 1185 13.44 -22.77 3.50
C ALA A 1185 14.43 -23.57 2.64
N MET A 1186 14.00 -24.04 1.46
CA MET A 1186 14.86 -24.75 0.51
C MET A 1186 15.79 -23.77 -0.18
N THR A 1187 15.26 -22.65 -0.66
CA THR A 1187 16.05 -21.65 -1.38
C THR A 1187 17.09 -20.99 -0.47
N GLU A 1188 16.75 -20.65 0.77
CA GLU A 1188 17.71 -20.15 1.77
C GLU A 1188 18.84 -21.15 2.05
N ASN A 1189 18.54 -22.45 2.06
CA ASN A 1189 19.58 -23.47 2.25
C ASN A 1189 20.52 -23.55 1.04
N ILE A 1190 19.99 -23.40 -0.16
CA ILE A 1190 20.78 -23.32 -1.40
C ILE A 1190 21.65 -22.06 -1.39
N THR A 1191 21.09 -20.90 -1.01
CA THR A 1191 21.86 -19.64 -0.85
C THR A 1191 23.02 -19.83 0.12
N LYS A 1192 22.74 -20.36 1.32
CA LYS A 1192 23.77 -20.65 2.34
C LYS A 1192 24.83 -21.64 1.84
N SER A 1193 24.43 -22.62 1.03
CA SER A 1193 25.35 -23.59 0.44
C SER A 1193 26.24 -22.93 -0.62
N CYS A 1194 25.67 -22.11 -1.51
CA CYS A 1194 26.41 -21.30 -2.48
C CYS A 1194 27.41 -20.37 -1.77
N GLU A 1195 26.99 -19.64 -0.73
CA GLU A 1195 27.86 -18.80 0.08
C GLU A 1195 29.00 -19.62 0.71
N THR A 1196 28.70 -20.80 1.23
CA THR A 1196 29.69 -21.66 1.88
C THR A 1196 30.74 -22.18 0.90
N VAL A 1197 30.33 -22.54 -0.32
CA VAL A 1197 31.27 -22.95 -1.37
C VAL A 1197 32.06 -21.75 -1.91
N ASN A 1198 31.41 -20.60 -2.10
CA ASN A 1198 32.04 -19.36 -2.57
C ASN A 1198 33.07 -18.79 -1.57
N LYS A 1199 32.91 -19.03 -0.26
CA LYS A 1199 33.91 -18.64 0.77
C LYS A 1199 35.31 -19.18 0.48
N ASN A 1200 35.41 -20.32 -0.21
CA ASN A 1200 36.69 -20.95 -0.52
C ASN A 1200 37.45 -20.27 -1.68
N ARG A 1201 36.83 -19.30 -2.38
CA ARG A 1201 37.41 -18.51 -3.49
C ARG A 1201 38.05 -19.33 -4.61
N LYS A 1202 37.65 -20.59 -4.79
CA LYS A 1202 38.03 -21.42 -5.94
C LYS A 1202 37.04 -21.18 -7.09
N LEU A 1203 37.53 -21.18 -8.33
CA LEU A 1203 36.66 -21.11 -9.51
C LEU A 1203 36.03 -22.48 -9.80
N PRO A 1204 34.81 -22.53 -10.36
CA PRO A 1204 33.86 -21.42 -10.58
C PRO A 1204 33.20 -20.84 -9.32
N TYR A 1205 32.74 -19.59 -9.41
CA TYR A 1205 31.83 -18.95 -8.44
C TYR A 1205 30.36 -19.28 -8.74
N PHE A 1206 29.58 -19.57 -7.70
CA PHE A 1206 28.15 -19.85 -7.81
C PHE A 1206 27.32 -18.59 -7.59
N ILE A 1207 26.52 -18.20 -8.57
CA ILE A 1207 25.60 -17.07 -8.47
C ILE A 1207 24.20 -17.64 -8.26
N HIS A 1208 23.62 -17.39 -7.09
CA HIS A 1208 22.29 -17.88 -6.76
C HIS A 1208 21.22 -16.87 -7.22
N HIS A 1209 20.29 -17.35 -8.04
CA HIS A 1209 19.12 -16.62 -8.48
C HIS A 1209 17.88 -17.22 -7.82
N PHE A 1210 17.18 -16.40 -7.03
CA PHE A 1210 15.89 -16.77 -6.48
C PHE A 1210 14.79 -16.50 -7.51
N GLU A 1211 14.23 -17.57 -8.06
CA GLU A 1211 13.20 -17.50 -9.07
C GLU A 1211 11.82 -17.73 -8.46
N ASN A 1212 10.92 -16.78 -8.66
CA ASN A 1212 9.53 -16.86 -8.21
C ASN A 1212 8.60 -16.73 -9.43
N PHE A 1213 8.65 -17.77 -10.26
CA PHE A 1213 7.88 -17.90 -11.49
C PHE A 1213 6.37 -18.00 -11.27
#